data_AF-A0AAN0IZM1-F1
#
_entry.id   AF-A0AAN0IZM1-F1
#
_cell.length_a   1.000
_cell.length_b   1.000
_cell.length_c   1.000
_cell.angle_alpha   90.00
_cell.angle_beta   90.00
_cell.angle_gamma   90.00
#
_symmetry.space_group_name_H-M   'P 1'
#
loop_
_entity.id
_entity.type
_entity.pdbx_description
1 polymer ?
#
loop_
_entity_poly.entity_id
_entity_poly.type
_entity_poly.pdbx_seq_one_letter_code
_entity_poly.pdbx_strand_id
1 'polypeptide(L)'
;MEEPQGERGSPQKAGKEEEKERKIRKRSHKKKPEVQSEVKSEVTQLEATPSEVTSSDVSQQGTPPPPQYQSPPSHIQTELVQVHDGQGGFKTVRLIKRPPPPPTMWFLISSEKPWWNVPVTVNILYWVMTVFAFIIRFWRIDLPNCVVFDEVHFGKFASYYLSQTFFFDVHPPLGKLIFALIGYWNDFDGSFLFSTIGEEFPSEVPYVIMRGASALCGALLIPTIYEIMVMLGFTHKGALLACFFTLLDNSLQIQSRVIMLDSFVILFTYLSVLGYLKVYHCRAVSYSRRWHCWLAITGISLGILLGVKYTGLIAVGCVGLLGLCDLWQIVGDLAVDKLDLFVHMAHRGAYLLGIPLLMNFVLFYIHFYVLVNAGPGNAFVSLDFQDTLKGSPVPPPVRYSVPENSTLLRYGASISFRNQDSSCWLHSHKDLYPLKYPDGRGSSYQQQVTCYEFRDPNNYWTIRKPGIPSDPSIPTNDTDPVRNNDVIELVHTKTEKLLNSHDVAAPLSPANQEIAGYINYSAKFIPYLHWRIELQGVKDDIPVFWASGKTKFRFIHVNSNQAMACTGSRLPEWGFQQFEVATDRAVESSHTLWVMDDANHVNSTDEMLEEEETLRNETANQFQPLPSRRPRDPNVTMSFWEKYFEMQGRMLAAHGNLGDHQFGASPAQWPLLGKTLPYWLHNKTNAQITLLGNPVLWWSGTGGIGIFSVVLLFYLVRKRRNINDIPPVVFEQYWTSGLVLMVGWSAHYFPYFLLSRVLFLHHYLPALPFKFMLLAALFDHGYYWANRCKWYPKLMKLFYQGLVFLYCFSVLVTFFLFAPFAFGYPALTKPQIMWRRWRSHWDLLIRG
;
A
#
# COMPACT_ATOMS: atom_id res chain seq x y z
N MET A 1 20.72 -44.84 44.96
CA MET A 1 22.04 -44.42 44.45
C MET A 1 21.77 -43.14 43.69
N GLU A 2 21.72 -41.99 44.35
CA GLU A 2 22.78 -41.25 45.04
C GLU A 2 22.86 -39.91 44.32
N GLU A 3 22.46 -38.89 45.06
CA GLU A 3 22.75 -37.48 44.86
C GLU A 3 24.29 -37.25 44.72
N PRO A 4 24.75 -36.09 44.22
CA PRO A 4 24.97 -35.00 45.19
C PRO A 4 24.77 -33.56 44.67
N GLN A 5 24.30 -32.71 45.61
CA GLN A 5 24.81 -31.39 46.04
C GLN A 5 25.19 -30.35 44.96
N GLY A 6 24.77 -29.08 44.98
CA GLY A 6 24.35 -28.21 46.08
C GLY A 6 25.46 -27.21 46.42
N GLU A 7 25.47 -26.01 45.81
CA GLU A 7 26.20 -24.85 46.35
C GLU A 7 25.42 -23.55 46.19
N ARG A 8 25.42 -22.79 47.29
CA ARG A 8 24.72 -21.52 47.53
C ARG A 8 25.55 -20.33 47.03
N GLY A 9 24.89 -19.32 46.48
CA GLY A 9 25.44 -17.97 46.29
C GLY A 9 24.33 -16.92 46.28
N SER A 10 24.32 -16.07 47.30
CA SER A 10 23.31 -15.04 47.61
C SER A 10 23.31 -13.83 46.65
N PRO A 11 22.26 -12.98 46.66
CA PRO A 11 22.01 -11.95 45.65
C PRO A 11 22.49 -10.56 46.09
N GLN A 12 23.39 -9.93 45.34
CA GLN A 12 23.68 -8.49 45.45
C GLN A 12 24.28 -7.97 44.13
N LYS A 13 23.47 -7.32 43.29
CA LYS A 13 23.83 -6.27 42.30
C LYS A 13 22.65 -6.01 41.34
N ALA A 14 21.59 -5.41 41.85
CA ALA A 14 20.54 -4.76 41.04
C ALA A 14 20.01 -3.59 41.85
N GLY A 15 20.67 -2.44 41.75
CA GLY A 15 20.35 -1.26 42.57
C GLY A 15 21.28 -0.07 42.39
N LYS A 16 22.02 0.02 41.28
CA LYS A 16 22.94 1.16 41.01
C LYS A 16 22.83 1.77 39.61
N GLU A 17 21.81 1.43 38.83
CA GLU A 17 21.55 2.06 37.52
C GLU A 17 20.29 2.96 37.48
N GLU A 18 19.32 2.79 38.40
CA GLU A 18 18.12 3.65 38.44
C GLU A 18 18.31 5.00 39.17
N GLU A 19 19.45 5.21 39.87
CA GLU A 19 19.70 6.47 40.59
C GLU A 19 20.48 7.51 39.75
N LYS A 20 20.97 7.13 38.56
CA LYS A 20 21.71 8.04 37.65
C LYS A 20 20.81 8.77 36.64
N GLU A 21 19.64 8.23 36.30
CA GLU A 21 18.70 8.90 35.39
C GLU A 21 17.75 9.90 36.08
N ARG A 22 17.61 9.81 37.41
CA ARG A 22 16.75 10.73 38.18
C ARG A 22 17.39 12.10 38.46
N LYS A 23 18.69 12.27 38.17
CA LYS A 23 19.46 13.52 38.41
C LYS A 23 19.66 14.43 37.19
N ILE A 24 19.20 14.04 35.99
CA ILE A 24 19.32 14.88 34.78
C ILE A 24 18.01 15.61 34.42
N ARG A 25 16.88 15.29 35.08
CA ARG A 25 15.56 15.86 34.77
C ARG A 25 15.08 16.98 35.72
N LYS A 26 15.99 17.63 36.46
CA LYS A 26 15.69 18.79 37.32
C LYS A 26 16.67 19.94 37.09
N ARG A 27 16.71 20.50 35.88
CA ARG A 27 17.23 21.86 35.61
C ARG A 27 16.51 22.45 34.41
N SER A 28 15.24 22.79 34.63
CA SER A 28 14.45 23.67 33.79
C SER A 28 13.66 24.56 34.74
N HIS A 29 13.69 25.87 34.49
CA HIS A 29 12.99 26.97 35.17
C HIS A 29 13.70 27.64 36.37
N LYS A 30 14.41 28.75 36.10
CA LYS A 30 14.06 30.09 36.62
C LYS A 30 14.96 31.23 36.08
N LYS A 31 14.29 32.20 35.45
CA LYS A 31 14.41 33.69 35.48
C LYS A 31 15.75 34.42 35.19
N LYS A 32 15.59 35.43 34.30
CA LYS A 32 16.41 36.64 34.02
C LYS A 32 16.73 37.48 35.28
N PRO A 33 17.70 38.41 35.19
CA PRO A 33 17.34 39.84 35.02
C PRO A 33 18.19 40.62 33.99
N GLU A 34 17.64 41.76 33.56
CA GLU A 34 18.24 42.86 32.77
C GLU A 34 19.25 43.69 33.57
N VAL A 35 20.27 44.26 32.89
CA VAL A 35 20.80 45.62 33.14
C VAL A 35 21.34 46.20 31.82
N GLN A 36 20.94 47.44 31.53
CA GLN A 36 21.42 48.34 30.47
C GLN A 36 22.70 49.07 30.90
N SER A 37 23.58 49.42 29.95
CA SER A 37 24.18 50.77 29.86
C SER A 37 24.97 50.97 28.56
N GLU A 38 24.79 52.17 28.01
CA GLU A 38 25.39 52.84 26.85
C GLU A 38 26.94 52.78 26.74
N VAL A 39 27.50 52.97 25.53
CA VAL A 39 28.34 54.14 25.14
C VAL A 39 28.57 54.18 23.61
N LYS A 40 28.05 55.27 23.03
CA LYS A 40 28.48 56.17 21.92
C LYS A 40 29.52 55.76 20.84
N SER A 41 29.05 55.88 19.59
CA SER A 41 29.57 56.62 18.42
C SER A 41 31.05 57.01 18.32
N GLU A 42 31.66 56.70 17.18
CA GLU A 42 32.45 57.67 16.39
C GLU A 42 32.48 57.26 14.90
N VAL A 43 32.02 58.19 14.07
CA VAL A 43 32.07 58.19 12.60
C VAL A 43 32.96 59.37 12.25
N THR A 44 33.97 59.16 11.39
CA THR A 44 34.69 60.27 10.78
C THR A 44 34.85 60.01 9.29
N GLN A 45 34.18 60.86 8.53
CA GLN A 45 34.32 61.07 7.11
C GLN A 45 35.66 61.74 6.81
N LEU A 46 36.25 61.47 5.65
CA LEU A 46 37.11 62.43 4.95
C LEU A 46 36.84 62.32 3.45
N GLU A 47 36.21 63.38 2.93
CA GLU A 47 36.11 63.73 1.51
C GLU A 47 37.45 64.26 0.99
N ALA A 48 37.75 64.02 -0.29
CA ALA A 48 38.50 64.97 -1.12
C ALA A 48 38.21 64.73 -2.61
N THR A 49 37.78 65.80 -3.27
CA THR A 49 37.48 65.99 -4.71
C THR A 49 38.75 66.27 -5.54
N PRO A 50 38.67 66.33 -6.89
CA PRO A 50 39.74 65.94 -7.80
C PRO A 50 40.58 67.11 -8.35
N SER A 51 41.76 66.80 -8.89
CA SER A 51 42.57 67.72 -9.70
C SER A 51 43.07 67.03 -10.98
N GLU A 52 42.74 67.63 -12.12
CA GLU A 52 43.36 67.40 -13.43
C GLU A 52 44.85 67.80 -13.43
N VAL A 53 45.64 67.21 -14.34
CA VAL A 53 46.56 67.91 -15.30
C VAL A 53 47.63 66.96 -15.89
N THR A 54 47.53 66.82 -17.21
CA THR A 54 48.54 66.63 -18.29
C THR A 54 49.45 65.40 -18.46
N SER A 55 49.39 64.93 -19.71
CA SER A 55 50.27 64.13 -20.57
C SER A 55 51.80 64.21 -20.41
N SER A 56 52.47 63.07 -20.66
CA SER A 56 53.62 62.98 -21.61
C SER A 56 53.94 61.53 -21.99
N ASP A 57 54.30 61.36 -23.27
CA ASP A 57 54.67 60.13 -23.98
C ASP A 57 56.00 59.49 -23.53
N VAL A 58 56.10 58.15 -23.52
CA VAL A 58 57.23 57.36 -24.07
C VAL A 58 56.72 55.97 -24.47
N SER A 59 57.23 55.48 -25.60
CA SER A 59 56.80 54.34 -26.39
C SER A 59 57.58 53.03 -26.15
N GLN A 60 56.97 51.92 -26.63
CA GLN A 60 57.53 50.62 -27.04
C GLN A 60 57.66 49.47 -26.01
N GLN A 61 56.74 48.49 -26.08
CA GLN A 61 56.94 47.18 -26.76
C GLN A 61 55.67 46.32 -26.62
N GLY A 62 55.31 45.62 -27.70
CA GLY A 62 53.99 45.01 -27.89
C GLY A 62 53.74 43.72 -27.10
N THR A 63 52.56 43.66 -26.48
CA THR A 63 51.89 42.43 -26.02
C THR A 63 50.51 42.37 -26.67
N PRO A 64 50.04 41.20 -27.17
CA PRO A 64 48.71 41.07 -27.74
C PRO A 64 47.64 41.40 -26.69
N PRO A 65 46.48 41.97 -27.08
CA PRO A 65 45.44 42.33 -26.12
C PRO A 65 44.94 41.08 -25.40
N PRO A 66 44.58 41.18 -24.10
CA PRO A 66 43.89 40.10 -23.42
C PRO A 66 42.59 39.80 -24.18
N PRO A 67 42.15 38.52 -24.26
CA PRO A 67 40.90 38.20 -24.92
C PRO A 67 39.78 39.01 -24.24
N GLN A 68 39.12 39.87 -25.02
CA GLN A 68 37.89 40.52 -24.58
C GLN A 68 36.93 39.42 -24.15
N TYR A 69 36.74 39.28 -22.85
CA TYR A 69 35.64 38.53 -22.28
C TYR A 69 34.37 39.28 -22.67
N GLN A 70 33.78 38.93 -23.82
CA GLN A 70 32.39 39.24 -24.06
C GLN A 70 31.61 38.48 -22.99
N SER A 71 31.10 39.23 -22.01
CA SER A 71 30.03 38.78 -21.14
C SER A 71 28.93 38.13 -22.01
N PRO A 72 28.43 36.93 -21.65
CA PRO A 72 27.36 36.31 -22.41
C PRO A 72 26.17 37.29 -22.46
N PRO A 73 25.47 37.44 -23.60
CA PRO A 73 24.36 38.37 -23.68
C PRO A 73 23.25 37.91 -22.73
N SER A 74 23.06 38.65 -21.64
CA SER A 74 21.96 38.48 -20.68
C SER A 74 20.68 39.20 -21.15
N HIS A 75 20.46 39.28 -22.47
CA HIS A 75 19.26 39.90 -23.02
C HIS A 75 18.32 38.81 -23.52
N ILE A 76 17.22 38.64 -22.79
CA ILE A 76 15.97 38.07 -23.30
C ILE A 76 15.62 38.84 -24.57
N GLN A 77 15.74 38.20 -25.74
CA GLN A 77 15.20 38.74 -26.98
C GLN A 77 13.70 38.45 -27.00
N THR A 78 12.89 39.46 -26.69
CA THR A 78 11.46 39.48 -26.97
C THR A 78 11.25 39.83 -28.44
N GLU A 79 10.62 38.94 -29.20
CA GLU A 79 10.16 39.21 -30.55
C GLU A 79 8.62 39.31 -30.52
N LEU A 80 8.08 40.42 -31.02
CA LEU A 80 6.64 40.62 -31.14
C LEU A 80 6.20 40.00 -32.47
N VAL A 81 5.53 38.86 -32.42
CA VAL A 81 4.99 38.22 -33.62
C VAL A 81 3.51 38.56 -33.74
N GLN A 82 3.12 39.11 -34.89
CA GLN A 82 1.74 39.38 -35.22
C GLN A 82 1.10 38.13 -35.81
N VAL A 83 0.11 37.57 -35.09
CA VAL A 83 -0.64 36.39 -35.50
C VAL A 83 -2.01 36.85 -35.96
N HIS A 84 -2.41 36.42 -37.16
CA HIS A 84 -3.72 36.73 -37.71
C HIS A 84 -4.80 36.06 -36.83
N ASP A 85 -5.69 36.85 -36.25
CA ASP A 85 -6.97 36.32 -35.80
C ASP A 85 -7.83 36.09 -37.05
N GLY A 86 -8.59 35.01 -37.09
CA GLY A 86 -9.40 34.64 -38.24
C GLY A 86 -10.56 35.60 -38.56
N GLN A 87 -10.56 36.84 -38.04
CA GLN A 87 -11.55 37.90 -38.27
C GLN A 87 -10.92 39.18 -38.82
N GLY A 88 -9.73 39.08 -39.43
CA GLY A 88 -9.10 40.19 -40.14
C GLY A 88 -8.26 41.12 -39.26
N GLY A 89 -8.08 40.81 -37.96
CA GLY A 89 -7.20 41.53 -37.06
C GLY A 89 -5.86 40.82 -36.84
N PHE A 90 -4.80 41.58 -36.52
CA PHE A 90 -3.52 41.04 -36.07
C PHE A 90 -3.44 41.12 -34.54
N LYS A 91 -3.21 39.97 -33.88
CA LYS A 91 -2.91 39.89 -32.45
C LYS A 91 -1.40 39.80 -32.24
N THR A 92 -0.84 40.75 -31.48
CA THR A 92 0.57 40.73 -31.12
C THR A 92 0.80 39.77 -29.95
N VAL A 93 1.56 38.69 -30.16
CA VAL A 93 1.92 37.72 -29.12
C VAL A 93 3.40 37.91 -28.75
N ARG A 94 3.69 38.06 -27.45
CA ARG A 94 5.07 38.08 -26.93
C ARG A 94 5.64 36.67 -26.90
N LEU A 95 6.64 36.39 -27.73
CA LEU A 95 7.45 35.18 -27.63
C LEU A 95 8.70 35.48 -26.78
N ILE A 96 8.76 34.88 -25.60
CA ILE A 96 9.94 34.94 -24.72
C ILE A 96 10.89 33.79 -25.13
N LYS A 97 12.00 34.10 -25.82
CA LYS A 97 13.06 33.13 -26.07
C LYS A 97 13.80 32.86 -24.75
N ARG A 98 13.48 31.74 -24.10
CA ARG A 98 14.19 31.23 -22.91
C ARG A 98 15.56 30.64 -23.32
N PRO A 99 16.58 30.61 -22.43
CA PRO A 99 17.87 30.01 -22.75
C PRO A 99 17.68 28.54 -23.19
N PRO A 100 18.37 28.11 -24.25
CA PRO A 100 18.15 26.80 -24.84
C PRO A 100 18.58 25.69 -23.88
N PRO A 101 17.90 24.53 -23.90
CA PRO A 101 18.45 23.32 -23.29
C PRO A 101 19.80 22.94 -23.95
N PRO A 102 20.59 22.05 -23.33
CA PRO A 102 21.93 21.70 -23.80
C PRO A 102 21.99 21.37 -25.31
N PRO A 103 23.15 21.62 -25.96
CA PRO A 103 23.29 21.71 -27.43
C PRO A 103 22.89 20.45 -28.21
N THR A 104 22.74 19.29 -27.57
CA THR A 104 22.21 18.07 -28.20
C THR A 104 20.75 18.20 -28.63
N MET A 105 20.03 19.24 -28.18
CA MET A 105 18.59 19.42 -28.41
C MET A 105 18.20 20.51 -29.42
N TRP A 106 19.15 21.23 -30.03
CA TRP A 106 18.81 22.25 -31.03
C TRP A 106 18.00 21.67 -32.20
N PHE A 107 18.22 20.39 -32.53
CA PHE A 107 17.51 19.67 -33.58
C PHE A 107 16.02 19.39 -33.29
N LEU A 108 15.59 19.34 -32.02
CA LEU A 108 14.20 19.08 -31.65
C LEU A 108 13.38 20.36 -31.44
N ILE A 109 14.04 21.51 -31.29
CA ILE A 109 13.41 22.80 -31.01
C ILE A 109 13.38 23.68 -32.28
N SER A 110 14.28 23.48 -33.25
CA SER A 110 14.33 24.28 -34.48
C SER A 110 13.50 23.69 -35.63
N SER A 111 12.19 23.59 -35.49
CA SER A 111 11.37 23.56 -36.71
C SER A 111 10.10 24.38 -36.57
N GLU A 112 10.14 25.58 -37.13
CA GLU A 112 9.01 26.29 -37.73
C GLU A 112 8.43 25.53 -38.94
N LYS A 113 8.52 24.19 -38.95
CA LYS A 113 7.95 23.35 -39.99
C LYS A 113 6.54 22.95 -39.57
N PRO A 114 5.59 22.93 -40.51
CA PRO A 114 4.23 22.51 -40.23
C PRO A 114 4.19 21.07 -39.70
N TRP A 115 3.16 20.75 -38.91
CA TRP A 115 3.01 19.52 -38.13
C TRP A 115 3.10 18.19 -38.92
N TRP A 116 3.03 18.24 -40.26
CA TRP A 116 3.23 17.09 -41.15
C TRP A 116 4.70 16.83 -41.53
N ASN A 117 5.62 17.77 -41.27
CA ASN A 117 7.05 17.63 -41.55
C ASN A 117 7.81 17.35 -40.23
N VAL A 118 7.57 16.19 -39.64
CA VAL A 118 8.39 15.67 -38.54
C VAL A 118 9.56 14.91 -39.16
N PRO A 119 10.82 15.38 -39.06
CA PRO A 119 11.96 14.58 -39.49
C PRO A 119 11.98 13.28 -38.67
N VAL A 120 11.70 12.15 -39.33
CA VAL A 120 11.74 10.83 -38.70
C VAL A 120 13.20 10.46 -38.48
N THR A 121 13.74 10.82 -37.33
CA THR A 121 15.06 10.36 -36.88
C THR A 121 14.88 8.99 -36.23
N VAL A 122 15.13 7.93 -36.99
CA VAL A 122 15.05 6.56 -36.47
C VAL A 122 16.30 6.27 -35.67
N ASN A 123 16.17 6.20 -34.35
CA ASN A 123 17.25 5.71 -33.50
C ASN A 123 17.29 4.18 -33.55
N ILE A 124 18.23 3.64 -34.33
CA ILE A 124 18.40 2.19 -34.51
C ILE A 124 18.67 1.49 -33.17
N LEU A 125 19.46 2.09 -32.28
CA LEU A 125 19.80 1.48 -30.98
C LEU A 125 18.58 1.32 -30.08
N TYR A 126 17.68 2.29 -30.08
CA TYR A 126 16.41 2.23 -29.35
C TYR A 126 15.56 1.03 -29.81
N TRP A 127 15.39 0.87 -31.12
CA TRP A 127 14.59 -0.22 -31.68
C TRP A 127 15.25 -1.58 -31.49
N VAL A 128 16.57 -1.68 -31.66
CA VAL A 128 17.32 -2.91 -31.39
C VAL A 128 17.13 -3.37 -29.94
N MET A 129 17.28 -2.47 -28.97
CA MET A 129 17.06 -2.81 -27.56
C MET A 129 15.61 -3.17 -27.26
N THR A 130 14.66 -2.54 -27.95
CA THR A 130 13.23 -2.87 -27.82
C THR A 130 12.98 -4.30 -28.31
N VAL A 131 13.46 -4.67 -29.51
CA VAL A 131 13.32 -6.02 -30.05
C VAL A 131 13.97 -7.06 -29.13
N PHE A 132 15.18 -6.81 -28.63
CA PHE A 132 15.82 -7.71 -27.65
C PHE A 132 15.03 -7.83 -26.34
N ALA A 133 14.40 -6.74 -25.88
CA ALA A 133 13.53 -6.77 -24.71
C ALA A 133 12.33 -7.70 -24.93
N PHE A 134 11.65 -7.59 -26.08
CA PHE A 134 10.56 -8.51 -26.42
C PHE A 134 11.03 -9.96 -26.51
N ILE A 135 12.15 -10.23 -27.17
CA ILE A 135 12.70 -11.59 -27.29
C ILE A 135 12.96 -12.20 -25.91
N ILE A 136 13.67 -11.50 -25.02
CA ILE A 136 14.05 -12.04 -23.71
C ILE A 136 12.84 -12.18 -22.78
N ARG A 137 11.95 -11.17 -22.74
CA ARG A 137 10.78 -11.16 -21.82
C ARG A 137 9.75 -12.21 -22.20
N PHE A 138 9.54 -12.45 -23.50
CA PHE A 138 8.59 -13.47 -24.01
C PHE A 138 9.20 -14.86 -24.22
N TRP A 139 10.52 -15.01 -24.08
CA TRP A 139 11.19 -16.29 -24.31
C TRP A 139 10.59 -17.40 -23.43
N ARG A 140 9.96 -18.40 -24.06
CA ARG A 140 9.36 -19.57 -23.39
C ARG A 140 8.30 -19.23 -22.33
N ILE A 141 7.55 -18.15 -22.49
CA ILE A 141 6.57 -17.66 -21.49
C ILE A 141 5.51 -18.71 -21.06
N ASP A 142 5.30 -19.74 -21.88
CA ASP A 142 4.51 -20.95 -21.61
C ASP A 142 5.03 -21.77 -20.41
N LEU A 143 6.30 -21.64 -20.05
CA LEU A 143 6.90 -22.41 -18.97
C LEU A 143 7.08 -21.61 -17.66
N PRO A 144 6.71 -22.19 -16.51
CA PRO A 144 6.06 -23.50 -16.33
C PRO A 144 4.55 -23.44 -16.60
N ASN A 145 3.95 -24.55 -17.08
CA ASN A 145 2.52 -24.68 -17.36
C ASN A 145 1.67 -24.91 -16.08
N CYS A 146 2.06 -24.28 -14.98
CA CYS A 146 1.39 -24.40 -13.69
C CYS A 146 1.39 -23.06 -12.95
N VAL A 147 0.55 -22.96 -11.94
CA VAL A 147 0.38 -21.77 -11.11
C VAL A 147 1.64 -21.50 -10.27
N VAL A 148 2.10 -20.26 -10.28
CA VAL A 148 3.28 -19.78 -9.54
C VAL A 148 2.87 -18.86 -8.38
N PHE A 149 3.79 -18.56 -7.46
CA PHE A 149 3.61 -17.58 -6.38
C PHE A 149 2.91 -16.29 -6.84
N ASP A 150 1.95 -15.82 -6.03
CA ASP A 150 1.00 -14.73 -6.27
C ASP A 150 0.10 -14.85 -7.52
N GLU A 151 0.39 -15.71 -8.51
CA GLU A 151 -0.58 -16.07 -9.57
C GLU A 151 -1.83 -16.73 -8.94
N VAL A 152 -1.66 -17.46 -7.83
CA VAL A 152 -2.76 -17.98 -6.99
C VAL A 152 -3.73 -16.90 -6.52
N HIS A 153 -3.26 -15.67 -6.32
CA HIS A 153 -4.10 -14.57 -5.85
C HIS A 153 -4.67 -13.80 -7.04
N PHE A 154 -3.80 -13.30 -7.94
CA PHE A 154 -4.25 -12.43 -9.03
C PHE A 154 -5.01 -13.18 -10.12
N GLY A 155 -4.67 -14.44 -10.39
CA GLY A 155 -5.45 -15.32 -11.26
C GLY A 155 -6.82 -15.61 -10.67
N LYS A 156 -6.88 -15.97 -9.37
CA LYS A 156 -8.15 -16.19 -8.65
C LYS A 156 -9.06 -14.96 -8.65
N PHE A 157 -8.51 -13.78 -8.44
CA PHE A 157 -9.27 -12.54 -8.52
C PHE A 157 -9.76 -12.23 -9.94
N ALA A 158 -8.97 -12.55 -10.96
CA ALA A 158 -9.43 -12.44 -12.35
C ALA A 158 -10.62 -13.38 -12.61
N SER A 159 -10.57 -14.62 -12.11
CA SER A 159 -11.69 -15.56 -12.17
C SER A 159 -12.93 -15.03 -11.46
N TYR A 160 -12.79 -14.39 -10.28
CA TYR A 160 -13.92 -13.77 -9.58
C TYR A 160 -14.58 -12.61 -10.33
N TYR A 161 -13.83 -11.85 -11.12
CA TYR A 161 -14.44 -10.84 -12.01
C TYR A 161 -15.25 -11.49 -13.13
N LEU A 162 -14.76 -12.60 -13.70
CA LEU A 162 -15.45 -13.34 -14.77
C LEU A 162 -16.72 -14.02 -14.25
N SER A 163 -16.67 -14.61 -13.06
CA SER A 163 -17.85 -15.17 -12.37
C SER A 163 -18.73 -14.11 -11.69
N GLN A 164 -18.34 -12.83 -11.74
CA GLN A 164 -19.05 -11.70 -11.13
C GLN A 164 -19.28 -11.84 -9.60
N THR A 165 -18.42 -12.61 -8.92
CA THR A 165 -18.53 -12.88 -7.49
C THR A 165 -17.69 -11.92 -6.68
N PHE A 166 -18.28 -11.26 -5.69
CA PHE A 166 -17.62 -10.28 -4.87
C PHE A 166 -16.49 -10.89 -4.02
N PHE A 167 -15.33 -10.23 -4.05
CA PHE A 167 -14.16 -10.59 -3.28
C PHE A 167 -13.54 -9.34 -2.66
N PHE A 168 -12.79 -9.54 -1.58
CA PHE A 168 -12.02 -8.48 -0.93
C PHE A 168 -10.53 -8.68 -1.20
N ASP A 169 -9.83 -7.60 -1.53
CA ASP A 169 -8.38 -7.57 -1.70
C ASP A 169 -7.80 -6.23 -1.24
N VAL A 170 -6.55 -6.26 -0.78
CA VAL A 170 -5.82 -5.08 -0.32
C VAL A 170 -5.39 -4.18 -1.48
N HIS A 171 -5.32 -4.68 -2.72
CA HIS A 171 -4.88 -3.88 -3.86
C HIS A 171 -6.05 -3.32 -4.67
N PRO A 172 -5.92 -2.10 -5.22
CA PRO A 172 -6.85 -1.52 -6.17
C PRO A 172 -7.17 -2.43 -7.39
N PRO A 173 -8.30 -2.20 -8.08
CA PRO A 173 -8.88 -3.21 -8.98
C PRO A 173 -8.26 -3.31 -10.38
N LEU A 174 -7.60 -2.26 -10.90
CA LEU A 174 -7.24 -2.17 -12.33
C LEU A 174 -6.40 -3.34 -12.84
N GLY A 175 -5.33 -3.73 -12.15
CA GLY A 175 -4.48 -4.79 -12.67
C GLY A 175 -5.19 -6.15 -12.70
N LYS A 176 -6.07 -6.41 -11.75
CA LYS A 176 -6.92 -7.60 -11.73
C LYS A 176 -8.00 -7.55 -12.82
N LEU A 177 -8.59 -6.37 -13.05
CA LEU A 177 -9.51 -6.11 -14.16
C LEU A 177 -8.86 -6.31 -15.54
N ILE A 178 -7.58 -5.93 -15.71
CA ILE A 178 -6.83 -6.19 -16.95
C ILE A 178 -6.71 -7.69 -17.20
N PHE A 179 -6.34 -8.47 -16.19
CA PHE A 179 -6.26 -9.93 -16.31
C PHE A 179 -7.63 -10.55 -16.59
N ALA A 180 -8.69 -10.09 -15.93
CA ALA A 180 -10.06 -10.52 -16.20
C ALA A 180 -10.49 -10.18 -17.64
N LEU A 181 -10.17 -8.98 -18.13
CA LEU A 181 -10.47 -8.57 -19.51
C LEU A 181 -9.77 -9.45 -20.54
N ILE A 182 -8.51 -9.84 -20.29
CA ILE A 182 -7.78 -10.78 -21.14
C ILE A 182 -8.43 -12.16 -21.11
N GLY A 183 -8.86 -12.63 -19.93
CA GLY A 183 -9.62 -13.87 -19.81
C GLY A 183 -10.91 -13.82 -20.63
N TYR A 184 -11.69 -12.75 -20.49
CA TYR A 184 -12.93 -12.53 -21.21
C TYR A 184 -12.75 -12.52 -22.73
N TRP A 185 -11.70 -11.87 -23.25
CA TRP A 185 -11.40 -11.87 -24.70
C TRP A 185 -10.94 -13.21 -25.26
N ASN A 186 -10.60 -14.17 -24.41
CA ASN A 186 -10.17 -15.52 -24.81
C ASN A 186 -11.15 -16.60 -24.31
N ASP A 187 -12.42 -16.22 -24.13
CA ASP A 187 -13.52 -17.13 -23.74
C ASP A 187 -13.28 -17.91 -22.44
N PHE A 188 -12.49 -17.37 -21.51
CA PHE A 188 -12.33 -17.94 -20.18
C PHE A 188 -13.50 -17.50 -19.28
N ASP A 189 -14.21 -18.46 -18.71
CA ASP A 189 -15.41 -18.26 -17.89
C ASP A 189 -15.13 -18.05 -16.40
N GLY A 190 -13.87 -18.18 -15.96
CA GLY A 190 -13.49 -18.07 -14.55
C GLY A 190 -13.70 -19.35 -13.74
N SER A 191 -13.97 -20.49 -14.38
CA SER A 191 -14.15 -21.79 -13.71
C SER A 191 -12.91 -22.26 -12.93
N PHE A 192 -11.71 -21.90 -13.38
CA PHE A 192 -10.45 -22.22 -12.70
C PHE A 192 -10.06 -21.14 -11.68
N LEU A 193 -9.96 -21.50 -10.40
CA LEU A 193 -9.74 -20.56 -9.28
C LEU A 193 -8.28 -20.39 -8.83
N PHE A 194 -7.30 -20.99 -9.52
CA PHE A 194 -5.87 -20.88 -9.19
C PHE A 194 -5.59 -21.22 -7.71
N SER A 195 -6.01 -22.40 -7.27
CA SER A 195 -6.14 -22.72 -5.85
C SER A 195 -4.81 -22.92 -5.13
N THR A 196 -3.84 -23.53 -5.81
CA THR A 196 -2.58 -23.96 -5.20
C THR A 196 -1.39 -23.74 -6.13
N ILE A 197 -0.22 -23.44 -5.54
CA ILE A 197 1.03 -23.30 -6.30
C ILE A 197 1.42 -24.69 -6.83
N GLY A 198 1.75 -24.76 -8.12
CA GLY A 198 2.10 -25.99 -8.82
C GLY A 198 0.92 -26.74 -9.44
N GLU A 199 -0.30 -26.23 -9.30
CA GLU A 199 -1.48 -26.72 -10.03
C GLU A 199 -1.30 -26.47 -11.54
N GLU A 200 -1.44 -27.51 -12.37
CA GLU A 200 -1.28 -27.39 -13.82
C GLU A 200 -2.46 -26.65 -14.45
N PHE A 201 -2.19 -25.81 -15.45
CA PHE A 201 -3.25 -25.08 -16.14
C PHE A 201 -4.04 -26.01 -17.08
N PRO A 202 -5.37 -26.03 -16.96
CA PRO A 202 -6.24 -26.62 -17.98
C PRO A 202 -6.10 -25.93 -19.34
N SER A 203 -6.51 -26.60 -20.41
CA SER A 203 -6.47 -26.08 -21.79
C SER A 203 -7.26 -24.79 -21.98
N GLU A 204 -8.27 -24.58 -21.16
CA GLU A 204 -9.22 -23.47 -21.25
C GLU A 204 -8.65 -22.16 -20.66
N VAL A 205 -7.59 -22.23 -19.86
CA VAL A 205 -7.04 -21.05 -19.18
C VAL A 205 -6.02 -20.35 -20.08
N PRO A 206 -6.24 -19.09 -20.50
CA PRO A 206 -5.35 -18.34 -21.39
C PRO A 206 -4.12 -17.75 -20.63
N TYR A 207 -3.47 -18.56 -19.78
CA TYR A 207 -2.41 -18.11 -18.88
C TYR A 207 -1.21 -17.52 -19.63
N VAL A 208 -0.91 -18.01 -20.84
CA VAL A 208 0.17 -17.51 -21.70
C VAL A 208 -0.04 -16.05 -22.06
N ILE A 209 -1.27 -15.68 -22.43
CA ILE A 209 -1.63 -14.31 -22.83
C ILE A 209 -1.74 -13.43 -21.58
N MET A 210 -2.25 -13.96 -20.47
CA MET A 210 -2.27 -13.26 -19.18
C MET A 210 -0.84 -12.92 -18.71
N ARG A 211 0.09 -13.87 -18.76
CA ARG A 211 1.53 -13.63 -18.54
C ARG A 211 2.10 -12.66 -19.56
N GLY A 212 1.65 -12.73 -20.81
CA GLY A 212 2.01 -11.83 -21.89
C GLY A 212 1.75 -10.35 -21.58
N ALA A 213 0.70 -10.02 -20.81
CA ALA A 213 0.44 -8.64 -20.40
C ALA A 213 1.49 -8.10 -19.43
N SER A 214 1.91 -8.90 -18.45
CA SER A 214 3.02 -8.58 -17.56
C SER A 214 4.35 -8.50 -18.34
N ALA A 215 4.57 -9.40 -19.30
CA ALA A 215 5.79 -9.45 -20.09
C ALA A 215 5.89 -8.25 -21.05
N LEU A 216 4.77 -7.81 -21.61
CA LEU A 216 4.67 -6.59 -22.40
C LEU A 216 5.10 -5.37 -21.58
N CYS A 217 4.64 -5.26 -20.33
CA CYS A 217 5.06 -4.17 -19.45
C CYS A 217 6.57 -4.22 -19.17
N GLY A 218 7.12 -5.41 -18.92
CA GLY A 218 8.56 -5.62 -18.74
C GLY A 218 9.40 -5.35 -19.99
N ALA A 219 8.84 -5.53 -21.19
CA ALA A 219 9.49 -5.21 -22.46
C ALA A 219 9.49 -3.70 -22.75
N LEU A 220 8.34 -3.02 -22.55
CA LEU A 220 8.19 -1.58 -22.74
C LEU A 220 8.95 -0.74 -21.71
N LEU A 221 9.33 -1.32 -20.57
CA LEU A 221 10.20 -0.67 -19.59
C LEU A 221 11.56 -0.29 -20.19
N ILE A 222 12.13 -1.14 -21.05
CA ILE A 222 13.46 -0.94 -21.63
C ILE A 222 13.55 0.30 -22.53
N PRO A 223 12.66 0.50 -23.54
CA PRO A 223 12.65 1.74 -24.31
C PRO A 223 12.31 2.98 -23.45
N THR A 224 11.48 2.83 -22.42
CA THR A 224 11.18 3.93 -21.49
C THR A 224 12.45 4.41 -20.76
N ILE A 225 13.28 3.48 -20.28
CA ILE A 225 14.57 3.79 -19.64
C ILE A 225 15.54 4.45 -20.63
N TYR A 226 15.56 3.98 -21.87
CA TYR A 226 16.38 4.59 -22.92
C TYR A 226 16.06 6.08 -23.07
N GLU A 227 14.77 6.38 -23.21
CA GLU A 227 14.27 7.74 -23.35
C GLU A 227 14.54 8.58 -22.10
N ILE A 228 14.36 8.05 -20.89
CA ILE A 228 14.70 8.79 -19.65
C ILE A 228 16.18 9.21 -19.67
N MET A 229 17.09 8.30 -20.00
CA MET A 229 18.53 8.62 -20.05
C MET A 229 18.86 9.67 -21.10
N VAL A 230 18.25 9.61 -22.29
CA VAL A 230 18.41 10.63 -23.33
C VAL A 230 17.86 11.99 -22.87
N MET A 231 16.69 12.00 -22.21
CA MET A 231 16.07 13.21 -21.67
C MET A 231 16.87 13.82 -20.51
N LEU A 232 17.64 13.01 -19.78
CA LEU A 232 18.59 13.49 -18.77
C LEU A 232 19.89 14.04 -19.38
N GLY A 233 20.06 13.98 -20.72
CA GLY A 233 21.20 14.53 -21.44
C GLY A 233 22.37 13.54 -21.64
N PHE A 234 22.19 12.26 -21.33
CA PHE A 234 23.23 11.25 -21.54
C PHE A 234 23.42 10.88 -23.00
N THR A 235 24.59 10.34 -23.32
CA THR A 235 24.88 9.80 -24.65
C THR A 235 24.01 8.57 -24.94
N HIS A 236 23.77 8.29 -26.22
CA HIS A 236 23.10 7.04 -26.62
C HIS A 236 23.81 5.77 -26.13
N LYS A 237 25.12 5.84 -25.85
CA LYS A 237 25.89 4.74 -25.26
C LYS A 237 25.60 4.59 -23.76
N GLY A 238 25.50 5.69 -23.03
CA GLY A 238 25.06 5.69 -21.62
C GLY A 238 23.62 5.17 -21.48
N ALA A 239 22.72 5.58 -22.37
CA ALA A 239 21.36 5.05 -22.44
C ALA A 239 21.34 3.54 -22.76
N LEU A 240 22.17 3.09 -23.71
CA LEU A 240 22.31 1.66 -24.04
C LEU A 240 22.77 0.83 -22.82
N LEU A 241 23.73 1.33 -22.04
CA LEU A 241 24.18 0.67 -20.81
C LEU A 241 23.05 0.53 -19.79
N ALA A 242 22.24 1.57 -19.57
CA ALA A 242 21.10 1.51 -18.65
C ALA A 242 20.06 0.46 -19.09
N CYS A 243 19.75 0.42 -20.39
CA CYS A 243 18.87 -0.60 -20.96
C CYS A 243 19.46 -2.01 -20.82
N PHE A 244 20.75 -2.18 -21.10
CA PHE A 244 21.45 -3.46 -20.98
C PHE A 244 21.42 -3.98 -19.54
N PHE A 245 21.69 -3.13 -18.54
CA PHE A 245 21.63 -3.51 -17.13
C PHE A 245 20.21 -3.89 -16.70
N THR A 246 19.20 -3.15 -17.12
CA THR A 246 17.80 -3.45 -16.74
C THR A 246 17.27 -4.69 -17.45
N LEU A 247 17.69 -4.92 -18.69
CA LEU A 247 17.28 -6.07 -19.49
C LEU A 247 17.85 -7.38 -18.91
N LEU A 248 19.13 -7.37 -18.52
CA LEU A 248 19.85 -8.54 -18.00
C LEU A 248 19.80 -8.71 -16.48
N ASP A 249 18.76 -8.16 -15.85
CA ASP A 249 18.43 -8.46 -14.47
C ASP A 249 17.38 -9.59 -14.37
N ASN A 250 17.74 -10.65 -13.65
CA ASN A 250 16.90 -11.83 -13.47
C ASN A 250 15.64 -11.55 -12.65
N SER A 251 15.67 -10.62 -11.69
CA SER A 251 14.51 -10.34 -10.85
C SER A 251 13.41 -9.60 -11.60
N LEU A 252 13.78 -8.63 -12.45
CA LEU A 252 12.85 -7.96 -13.35
C LEU A 252 12.31 -8.92 -14.42
N GLN A 253 13.13 -9.87 -14.87
CA GLN A 253 12.68 -10.94 -15.78
C GLN A 253 11.59 -11.80 -15.13
N ILE A 254 11.85 -12.31 -13.92
CA ILE A 254 10.89 -13.12 -13.16
C ILE A 254 9.59 -12.37 -12.96
N GLN A 255 9.66 -11.13 -12.46
CA GLN A 255 8.47 -10.35 -12.13
C GLN A 255 7.64 -9.95 -13.35
N SER A 256 8.26 -9.84 -14.52
CA SER A 256 7.54 -9.57 -15.77
C SER A 256 6.92 -10.80 -16.40
N ARG A 257 7.33 -12.01 -16.02
CA ARG A 257 6.93 -13.24 -16.71
C ARG A 257 5.66 -13.87 -16.15
N VAL A 258 5.39 -13.69 -14.86
CA VAL A 258 4.25 -14.28 -14.16
C VAL A 258 3.05 -13.32 -14.12
N ILE A 259 1.85 -13.85 -13.87
CA ILE A 259 0.60 -13.06 -13.74
C ILE A 259 0.67 -12.22 -12.47
N MET A 260 1.26 -11.03 -12.59
CA MET A 260 1.66 -10.20 -11.45
C MET A 260 1.41 -8.72 -11.69
N LEU A 261 0.97 -8.02 -10.65
CA LEU A 261 0.67 -6.60 -10.69
C LEU A 261 1.91 -5.70 -10.78
N ASP A 262 3.05 -6.16 -10.26
CA ASP A 262 4.24 -5.32 -10.12
C ASP A 262 4.85 -4.91 -11.46
N SER A 263 4.68 -5.68 -12.54
CA SER A 263 5.19 -5.29 -13.87
C SER A 263 4.52 -4.00 -14.37
N PHE A 264 3.22 -3.84 -14.11
CA PHE A 264 2.48 -2.61 -14.39
C PHE A 264 2.99 -1.47 -13.51
N VAL A 265 3.15 -1.71 -12.21
CA VAL A 265 3.66 -0.70 -11.25
C VAL A 265 5.02 -0.18 -11.71
N ILE A 266 5.94 -1.08 -12.08
CA ILE A 266 7.27 -0.69 -12.54
C ILE A 266 7.16 0.16 -13.82
N LEU A 267 6.52 -0.34 -14.88
CA LEU A 267 6.43 0.40 -16.15
C LEU A 267 5.83 1.80 -15.96
N PHE A 268 4.66 1.89 -15.32
CA PHE A 268 3.95 3.16 -15.21
C PHE A 268 4.64 4.15 -14.26
N THR A 269 5.44 3.68 -13.28
CA THR A 269 6.33 4.56 -12.51
C THR A 269 7.33 5.25 -13.43
N TYR A 270 8.02 4.50 -14.28
CA TYR A 270 9.01 5.09 -15.20
C TYR A 270 8.36 5.90 -16.33
N LEU A 271 7.18 5.52 -16.83
CA LEU A 271 6.42 6.34 -17.78
C LEU A 271 5.97 7.66 -17.16
N SER A 272 5.56 7.68 -15.89
CA SER A 272 5.20 8.92 -15.21
C SER A 272 6.40 9.86 -15.05
N VAL A 273 7.57 9.33 -14.72
CA VAL A 273 8.82 10.11 -14.67
C VAL A 273 9.22 10.60 -16.05
N LEU A 274 9.16 9.76 -17.08
CA LEU A 274 9.46 10.14 -18.46
C LEU A 274 8.51 11.24 -18.96
N GLY A 275 7.20 11.06 -18.75
CA GLY A 275 6.18 12.04 -19.10
C GLY A 275 6.46 13.38 -18.44
N TYR A 276 6.78 13.38 -17.15
CA TYR A 276 7.11 14.60 -16.42
C TYR A 276 8.43 15.25 -16.89
N LEU A 277 9.45 14.45 -17.24
CA LEU A 277 10.67 14.98 -17.87
C LEU A 277 10.34 15.65 -19.21
N LYS A 278 9.48 15.07 -20.04
CA LYS A 278 9.04 15.70 -21.31
C LYS A 278 8.28 17.02 -21.03
N VAL A 279 7.47 17.11 -19.97
CA VAL A 279 6.86 18.36 -19.50
C VAL A 279 7.93 19.41 -19.14
N TYR A 280 8.93 19.02 -18.34
CA TYR A 280 10.03 19.90 -17.93
C TYR A 280 10.81 20.44 -19.14
N HIS A 281 11.10 19.60 -20.13
CA HIS A 281 11.78 20.02 -21.36
C HIS A 281 10.91 20.90 -22.26
N CYS A 282 9.58 20.75 -22.20
CA CYS A 282 8.63 21.65 -22.86
C CYS A 282 8.37 22.97 -22.12
N ARG A 283 9.12 23.31 -21.07
CA ARG A 283 8.92 24.55 -20.28
C ARG A 283 8.92 25.83 -21.11
N ALA A 284 9.76 25.89 -22.15
CA ALA A 284 9.86 27.08 -23.01
C ALA A 284 8.58 27.35 -23.81
N VAL A 285 7.79 26.30 -24.06
CA VAL A 285 6.51 26.33 -24.74
C VAL A 285 5.39 25.89 -23.80
N SER A 286 5.42 26.40 -22.56
CA SER A 286 4.36 26.23 -21.58
C SER A 286 2.99 26.58 -22.17
N TYR A 287 1.94 25.87 -21.75
CA TYR A 287 0.56 26.01 -22.28
C TYR A 287 0.35 25.57 -23.74
N SER A 288 1.39 25.08 -24.43
CA SER A 288 1.20 24.46 -25.73
C SER A 288 0.41 23.15 -25.61
N ARG A 289 -0.25 22.74 -26.71
CA ARG A 289 -0.92 21.43 -26.78
C ARG A 289 0.02 20.29 -26.38
N ARG A 290 1.29 20.35 -26.79
CA ARG A 290 2.31 19.34 -26.44
C ARG A 290 2.55 19.27 -24.93
N TRP A 291 2.62 20.42 -24.25
CA TRP A 291 2.81 20.49 -22.80
C TRP A 291 1.62 19.86 -22.06
N HIS A 292 0.38 20.18 -22.46
CA HIS A 292 -0.82 19.54 -21.91
C HIS A 292 -0.89 18.04 -22.20
N CYS A 293 -0.51 17.60 -23.40
CA CYS A 293 -0.48 16.17 -23.74
C CYS A 293 0.46 15.40 -22.82
N TRP A 294 1.68 15.89 -22.57
CA TRP A 294 2.62 15.22 -21.67
C TRP A 294 2.18 15.25 -20.21
N LEU A 295 1.55 16.34 -19.75
CA LEU A 295 0.92 16.38 -18.43
C LEU A 295 -0.23 15.37 -18.31
N ALA A 296 -1.07 15.24 -19.34
CA ALA A 296 -2.14 14.25 -19.40
C ALA A 296 -1.61 12.82 -19.36
N ILE A 297 -0.60 12.50 -20.18
CA ILE A 297 0.05 11.19 -20.18
C ILE A 297 0.64 10.87 -18.79
N THR A 298 1.24 11.86 -18.14
CA THR A 298 1.78 11.73 -16.78
C THR A 298 0.66 11.44 -15.78
N GLY A 299 -0.43 12.22 -15.80
CA GLY A 299 -1.60 12.03 -14.95
C GLY A 299 -2.29 10.68 -15.15
N ILE A 300 -2.45 10.24 -16.40
CA ILE A 300 -3.02 8.93 -16.72
C ILE A 300 -2.11 7.81 -16.22
N SER A 301 -0.79 7.93 -16.39
CA SER A 301 0.17 6.94 -15.88
C SER A 301 0.11 6.82 -14.36
N LEU A 302 0.02 7.96 -13.65
CA LEU A 302 -0.17 8.00 -12.20
C LEU A 302 -1.53 7.41 -11.78
N GLY A 303 -2.60 7.66 -12.53
CA GLY A 303 -3.92 7.06 -12.31
C GLY A 303 -3.93 5.55 -12.46
N ILE A 304 -3.21 5.02 -13.47
CA ILE A 304 -3.00 3.58 -13.63
C ILE A 304 -2.26 3.00 -12.43
N LEU A 305 -1.21 3.66 -11.94
CA LEU A 305 -0.49 3.21 -10.74
C LEU A 305 -1.39 3.11 -9.52
N LEU A 306 -2.15 4.17 -9.22
CA LEU A 306 -3.11 4.17 -8.11
C LEU A 306 -4.23 3.13 -8.30
N GLY A 307 -4.58 2.83 -9.55
CA GLY A 307 -5.54 1.80 -9.90
C GLY A 307 -5.02 0.37 -9.75
N VAL A 308 -3.71 0.14 -9.81
CA VAL A 308 -3.09 -1.20 -9.72
C VAL A 308 -2.67 -1.54 -8.29
N LYS A 309 -1.92 -0.67 -7.62
CA LYS A 309 -1.35 -0.92 -6.28
C LYS A 309 -1.14 0.39 -5.54
N TYR A 310 -1.47 0.46 -4.24
CA TYR A 310 -1.26 1.69 -3.46
C TYR A 310 0.20 2.09 -3.26
N THR A 311 1.16 1.21 -3.55
CA THR A 311 2.56 1.63 -3.70
C THR A 311 2.75 2.67 -4.80
N GLY A 312 1.79 2.81 -5.73
CA GLY A 312 1.71 3.88 -6.72
C GLY A 312 1.62 5.29 -6.11
N LEU A 313 1.15 5.44 -4.86
CA LEU A 313 1.20 6.72 -4.15
C LEU A 313 2.63 7.23 -3.97
N ILE A 314 3.61 6.32 -3.87
CA ILE A 314 5.03 6.66 -3.81
C ILE A 314 5.47 7.30 -5.13
N ALA A 315 4.99 6.79 -6.27
CA ALA A 315 5.28 7.38 -7.58
C ALA A 315 4.60 8.74 -7.75
N VAL A 316 3.36 8.91 -7.27
CA VAL A 316 2.69 10.23 -7.20
C VAL A 316 3.51 11.21 -6.37
N GLY A 317 4.00 10.79 -5.20
CA GLY A 317 4.89 11.58 -4.36
C GLY A 317 6.21 11.93 -5.06
N CYS A 318 6.83 10.97 -5.75
CA CYS A 318 8.06 11.17 -6.51
C CYS A 318 7.89 12.20 -7.63
N VAL A 319 6.88 12.07 -8.48
CA VAL A 319 6.57 13.03 -9.55
C VAL A 319 6.12 14.36 -8.96
N GLY A 320 5.39 14.35 -7.84
CA GLY A 320 5.02 15.55 -7.08
C GLY A 320 6.24 16.33 -6.58
N LEU A 321 7.26 15.65 -6.05
CA LEU A 321 8.52 16.27 -5.64
C LEU A 321 9.28 16.89 -6.82
N LEU A 322 9.36 16.18 -7.96
CA LEU A 322 9.90 16.77 -9.20
C LEU A 322 9.08 17.99 -9.65
N GLY A 323 7.75 17.88 -9.52
CA GLY A 323 6.74 18.94 -9.62
C GLY A 323 7.09 20.20 -8.87
N LEU A 324 7.35 20.03 -7.57
CA LEU A 324 7.69 21.10 -6.65
C LEU A 324 9.07 21.69 -6.94
N CYS A 325 10.05 20.87 -7.32
CA CYS A 325 11.37 21.35 -7.73
C CYS A 325 11.30 22.22 -9.00
N ASP A 326 10.48 21.82 -9.98
CA ASP A 326 10.23 22.62 -11.20
C ASP A 326 9.51 23.93 -10.86
N LEU A 327 8.45 23.88 -10.05
CA LEU A 327 7.76 25.08 -9.57
C LEU A 327 8.69 26.02 -8.79
N TRP A 328 9.61 25.48 -7.99
CA TRP A 328 10.62 26.27 -7.27
C TRP A 328 11.55 27.01 -8.23
N GLN A 329 11.93 26.40 -9.36
CA GLN A 329 12.71 27.10 -10.39
C GLN A 329 11.90 28.21 -11.07
N ILE A 330 10.61 27.99 -11.31
CA ILE A 330 9.71 29.02 -11.88
C ILE A 330 9.53 30.19 -10.91
N VAL A 331 9.44 29.93 -9.60
CA VAL A 331 9.39 30.99 -8.57
C VAL A 331 10.65 31.87 -8.60
N GLY A 332 11.81 31.29 -8.93
CA GLY A 332 13.06 32.02 -9.09
C GLY A 332 13.16 32.84 -10.39
N ASP A 333 12.23 32.65 -11.34
CA ASP A 333 12.20 33.40 -12.60
C ASP A 333 11.41 34.70 -12.44
N LEU A 334 12.14 35.81 -12.31
CA LEU A 334 11.56 37.15 -12.12
C LEU A 334 10.74 37.63 -13.33
N ALA A 335 10.81 36.94 -14.48
CA ALA A 335 10.00 37.25 -15.66
C ALA A 335 8.58 36.67 -15.60
N VAL A 336 8.27 35.82 -14.62
CA VAL A 336 6.99 35.13 -14.49
C VAL A 336 6.08 35.86 -13.51
N ASP A 337 4.89 36.26 -13.98
CA ASP A 337 3.89 36.92 -13.14
C ASP A 337 3.29 35.96 -12.10
N LYS A 338 2.84 36.50 -10.96
CA LYS A 338 2.21 35.72 -9.87
C LYS A 338 0.97 34.94 -10.34
N LEU A 339 0.19 35.53 -11.24
CA LEU A 339 -0.98 34.88 -11.83
C LEU A 339 -0.55 33.69 -12.71
N ASP A 340 0.52 33.84 -13.48
CA ASP A 340 1.06 32.77 -14.33
C ASP A 340 1.60 31.61 -13.48
N LEU A 341 2.25 31.92 -12.36
CA LEU A 341 2.65 30.91 -11.37
C LEU A 341 1.44 30.14 -10.80
N PHE A 342 0.36 30.84 -10.43
CA PHE A 342 -0.87 30.19 -9.94
C PHE A 342 -1.48 29.29 -11.02
N VAL A 343 -1.55 29.76 -12.27
CA VAL A 343 -2.05 28.97 -13.41
C VAL A 343 -1.17 27.73 -13.64
N HIS A 344 0.14 27.85 -13.52
CA HIS A 344 1.07 26.73 -13.56
C HIS A 344 0.83 25.69 -12.46
N MET A 345 0.51 26.14 -11.24
CA MET A 345 0.15 25.27 -10.12
C MET A 345 -1.21 24.60 -10.35
N ALA A 346 -2.22 25.35 -10.80
CA ALA A 346 -3.56 24.84 -11.07
C ALA A 346 -3.55 23.75 -12.15
N HIS A 347 -2.83 23.96 -13.25
CA HIS A 347 -2.67 22.93 -14.29
C HIS A 347 -1.94 21.69 -13.76
N ARG A 348 -0.83 21.85 -13.04
CA ARG A 348 -0.14 20.68 -12.45
C ARG A 348 -1.03 19.94 -11.46
N GLY A 349 -1.78 20.63 -10.60
CA GLY A 349 -2.74 20.02 -9.67
C GLY A 349 -3.87 19.27 -10.38
N ALA A 350 -4.50 19.88 -11.38
CA ALA A 350 -5.58 19.26 -12.15
C ALA A 350 -5.13 17.97 -12.85
N TYR A 351 -3.95 17.97 -13.47
CA TYR A 351 -3.45 16.82 -14.23
C TYR A 351 -2.76 15.77 -13.35
N LEU A 352 -1.93 16.17 -12.38
CA LEU A 352 -1.12 15.25 -11.57
C LEU A 352 -1.85 14.71 -10.33
N LEU A 353 -2.96 15.33 -9.92
CA LEU A 353 -3.81 14.84 -8.81
C LEU A 353 -5.24 14.58 -9.26
N GLY A 354 -5.84 15.52 -10.01
CA GLY A 354 -7.23 15.40 -10.46
C GLY A 354 -7.49 14.18 -11.35
N ILE A 355 -6.67 13.99 -12.41
CA ILE A 355 -6.81 12.82 -13.31
C ILE A 355 -6.62 11.49 -12.56
N PRO A 356 -5.54 11.28 -11.76
CA PRO A 356 -5.39 10.04 -11.01
C PRO A 356 -6.56 9.72 -10.07
N LEU A 357 -7.08 10.72 -9.36
CA LEU A 357 -8.22 10.55 -8.46
C LEU A 357 -9.49 10.19 -9.23
N LEU A 358 -9.78 10.89 -10.33
CA LEU A 358 -10.93 10.59 -11.18
C LEU A 358 -10.86 9.16 -11.73
N MET A 359 -9.68 8.75 -12.22
CA MET A 359 -9.46 7.37 -12.68
C MET A 359 -9.70 6.37 -11.57
N ASN A 360 -9.21 6.62 -10.35
CA ASN A 360 -9.45 5.73 -9.23
C ASN A 360 -10.95 5.56 -8.93
N PHE A 361 -11.73 6.65 -8.92
CA PHE A 361 -13.18 6.57 -8.74
C PHE A 361 -13.86 5.77 -9.85
N VAL A 362 -13.52 6.02 -11.12
CA VAL A 362 -14.08 5.28 -12.26
C VAL A 362 -13.75 3.79 -12.18
N LEU A 363 -12.54 3.42 -11.76
CA LEU A 363 -12.12 2.02 -11.63
C LEU A 363 -12.85 1.30 -10.51
N PHE A 364 -13.06 1.94 -9.37
CA PHE A 364 -13.90 1.37 -8.30
C PHE A 364 -15.37 1.30 -8.69
N TYR A 365 -15.86 2.26 -9.48
CA TYR A 365 -17.21 2.20 -10.03
C TYR A 365 -17.37 0.97 -10.93
N ILE A 366 -16.43 0.73 -11.84
CA ILE A 366 -16.40 -0.48 -12.68
C ILE A 366 -16.31 -1.75 -11.81
N HIS A 367 -15.44 -1.75 -10.79
CA HIS A 367 -15.29 -2.89 -9.88
C HIS A 367 -16.60 -3.27 -9.19
N PHE A 368 -17.33 -2.30 -8.63
CA PHE A 368 -18.64 -2.55 -8.00
C PHE A 368 -19.75 -2.85 -9.02
N TYR A 369 -19.63 -2.35 -10.24
CA TYR A 369 -20.57 -2.64 -11.32
C TYR A 369 -20.45 -4.08 -11.84
N VAL A 370 -19.23 -4.60 -11.93
CA VAL A 370 -18.97 -5.97 -12.41
C VAL A 370 -19.26 -7.02 -11.33
N LEU A 371 -18.93 -6.74 -10.06
CA LEU A 371 -19.10 -7.70 -8.96
C LEU A 371 -20.49 -7.57 -8.33
N VAL A 372 -21.46 -8.27 -8.90
CA VAL A 372 -22.87 -8.20 -8.49
C VAL A 372 -23.29 -9.35 -7.57
N ASN A 373 -22.59 -10.48 -7.57
CA ASN A 373 -22.97 -11.66 -6.81
C ASN A 373 -22.23 -11.70 -5.47
N ALA A 374 -22.89 -12.20 -4.43
CA ALA A 374 -22.28 -12.50 -3.14
C ALA A 374 -21.11 -13.49 -3.29
N GLY A 375 -20.06 -13.30 -2.51
CA GLY A 375 -18.88 -14.15 -2.56
C GLY A 375 -18.08 -14.12 -1.25
N PRO A 376 -16.86 -14.69 -1.23
CA PRO A 376 -16.05 -14.79 -0.02
C PRO A 376 -15.63 -13.42 0.54
N GLY A 377 -15.69 -12.35 -0.27
CA GLY A 377 -15.43 -10.99 0.18
C GLY A 377 -16.49 -10.42 1.13
N ASN A 378 -17.67 -11.03 1.22
CA ASN A 378 -18.79 -10.51 2.02
C ASN A 378 -18.43 -10.34 3.50
N ALA A 379 -17.60 -11.23 4.05
CA ALA A 379 -17.18 -11.20 5.46
C ALA A 379 -16.43 -9.90 5.85
N PHE A 380 -15.89 -9.15 4.87
CA PHE A 380 -15.11 -7.95 5.11
C PHE A 380 -15.91 -6.65 5.01
N VAL A 381 -17.18 -6.71 4.60
CA VAL A 381 -18.02 -5.53 4.36
C VAL A 381 -19.31 -5.56 5.19
N SER A 382 -19.88 -4.38 5.43
CA SER A 382 -21.09 -4.16 6.21
C SER A 382 -22.31 -4.87 5.61
N LEU A 383 -23.32 -5.12 6.45
CA LEU A 383 -24.58 -5.71 6.01
C LEU A 383 -25.27 -4.83 4.94
N ASP A 384 -25.19 -3.51 5.07
CA ASP A 384 -25.73 -2.57 4.08
C ASP A 384 -25.04 -2.70 2.71
N PHE A 385 -23.74 -3.00 2.69
CA PHE A 385 -23.01 -3.33 1.46
C PHE A 385 -23.46 -4.69 0.93
N GLN A 386 -23.50 -5.72 1.79
CA GLN A 386 -23.89 -7.09 1.40
C GLN A 386 -25.30 -7.14 0.81
N ASP A 387 -26.22 -6.34 1.33
CA ASP A 387 -27.60 -6.18 0.81
C ASP A 387 -27.64 -5.72 -0.66
N THR A 388 -26.57 -5.09 -1.16
CA THR A 388 -26.48 -4.68 -2.57
C THR A 388 -26.03 -5.80 -3.51
N LEU A 389 -25.59 -6.94 -2.98
CA LEU A 389 -25.11 -8.10 -3.73
C LEU A 389 -26.23 -9.15 -3.89
N LYS A 390 -26.36 -9.70 -5.10
CA LYS A 390 -27.30 -10.79 -5.39
C LYS A 390 -26.87 -12.07 -4.66
N GLY A 391 -27.82 -12.75 -4.03
CA GLY A 391 -27.56 -13.98 -3.28
C GLY A 391 -26.93 -13.74 -1.90
N SER A 392 -26.98 -12.51 -1.38
CA SER A 392 -26.59 -12.24 0.01
C SER A 392 -27.55 -12.96 0.99
N PRO A 393 -27.04 -13.72 1.99
CA PRO A 393 -27.86 -14.39 2.99
C PRO A 393 -28.41 -13.43 4.06
N VAL A 394 -28.24 -12.11 3.90
CA VAL A 394 -28.58 -11.10 4.90
C VAL A 394 -30.04 -10.65 4.77
N PRO A 395 -30.87 -10.81 5.82
CA PRO A 395 -32.19 -10.19 5.88
C PRO A 395 -32.07 -8.66 6.11
N PRO A 396 -32.98 -7.84 5.54
CA PRO A 396 -32.92 -6.38 5.59
C PRO A 396 -32.71 -5.81 7.00
N PRO A 397 -31.90 -4.74 7.15
CA PRO A 397 -31.77 -4.01 8.40
C PRO A 397 -33.09 -3.28 8.70
N VAL A 398 -33.79 -3.70 9.75
CA VAL A 398 -34.90 -2.90 10.30
C VAL A 398 -34.33 -2.06 11.43
N ARG A 399 -34.36 -0.75 11.23
CA ARG A 399 -34.37 0.19 12.35
C ARG A 399 -35.70 0.00 13.05
N TYR A 400 -35.67 -0.18 14.37
CA TYR A 400 -36.80 -0.53 15.24
C TYR A 400 -38.16 -0.05 14.73
N SER A 401 -38.79 -0.90 13.93
CA SER A 401 -40.21 -0.91 13.61
C SER A 401 -40.59 -2.35 13.86
N VAL A 402 -41.51 -2.62 14.77
CA VAL A 402 -41.94 -3.99 15.08
C VAL A 402 -42.46 -4.60 13.76
N PRO A 403 -41.72 -5.53 13.11
CA PRO A 403 -42.14 -6.04 11.80
C PRO A 403 -43.47 -6.77 11.91
N GLU A 404 -44.28 -6.82 10.87
CA GLU A 404 -45.55 -7.59 10.90
C GLU A 404 -45.31 -9.07 11.27
N ASN A 405 -44.11 -9.59 11.01
CA ASN A 405 -43.69 -10.95 11.32
C ASN A 405 -42.75 -11.11 12.54
N SER A 406 -42.56 -10.09 13.40
CA SER A 406 -41.87 -10.34 14.67
C SER A 406 -42.68 -11.25 15.57
N THR A 407 -42.02 -12.03 16.42
CA THR A 407 -42.69 -12.75 17.51
C THR A 407 -42.37 -12.08 18.85
N LEU A 408 -43.27 -12.18 19.82
CA LEU A 408 -43.00 -11.66 21.15
C LEU A 408 -41.93 -12.51 21.83
N LEU A 409 -40.87 -11.87 22.32
CA LEU A 409 -39.86 -12.57 23.07
C LEU A 409 -40.41 -12.94 24.45
N ARG A 410 -40.51 -14.22 24.74
CA ARG A 410 -40.98 -14.74 26.04
C ARG A 410 -39.86 -15.44 26.79
N TYR A 411 -39.97 -15.46 28.12
CA TYR A 411 -39.09 -16.28 28.95
C TYR A 411 -39.22 -17.77 28.56
N GLY A 412 -38.13 -18.53 28.66
CA GLY A 412 -38.05 -19.92 28.20
C GLY A 412 -37.75 -20.12 26.71
N ALA A 413 -37.77 -19.06 25.88
CA ALA A 413 -37.37 -19.15 24.48
C ALA A 413 -35.86 -19.46 24.34
N SER A 414 -35.51 -20.30 23.36
CA SER A 414 -34.11 -20.63 23.04
C SER A 414 -33.66 -19.90 21.78
N ILE A 415 -32.64 -19.04 21.90
CA ILE A 415 -32.27 -18.05 20.90
C ILE A 415 -30.77 -18.08 20.64
N SER A 416 -30.40 -17.85 19.38
CA SER A 416 -29.01 -17.57 19.00
C SER A 416 -28.77 -16.08 18.82
N PHE A 417 -27.67 -15.60 19.40
CA PHE A 417 -27.28 -14.19 19.36
C PHE A 417 -26.08 -14.00 18.45
N ARG A 418 -26.12 -12.99 17.59
CA ARG A 418 -25.06 -12.64 16.65
C ARG A 418 -24.51 -11.25 16.95
N ASN A 419 -23.19 -11.12 17.02
CA ASN A 419 -22.54 -9.83 17.18
C ASN A 419 -22.62 -9.02 15.87
N GLN A 420 -22.93 -7.73 15.96
CA GLN A 420 -23.14 -6.91 14.76
C GLN A 420 -21.84 -6.67 13.96
N ASP A 421 -20.74 -6.37 14.64
CA ASP A 421 -19.51 -5.94 13.98
C ASP A 421 -18.68 -7.13 13.49
N SER A 422 -18.52 -8.16 14.34
CA SER A 422 -17.75 -9.36 13.99
C SER A 422 -18.55 -10.41 13.23
N SER A 423 -19.88 -10.24 13.08
CA SER A 423 -20.78 -11.18 12.37
C SER A 423 -20.71 -12.64 12.84
N CYS A 424 -20.26 -12.91 14.07
CA CYS A 424 -20.15 -14.23 14.70
C CYS A 424 -21.27 -14.45 15.74
N TRP A 425 -21.54 -15.70 16.10
CA TRP A 425 -22.56 -16.10 17.06
C TRP A 425 -21.99 -16.34 18.45
N LEU A 426 -22.71 -15.91 19.49
CA LEU A 426 -22.38 -16.24 20.88
C LEU A 426 -22.41 -17.75 21.06
N HIS A 427 -21.29 -18.32 21.48
CA HIS A 427 -21.04 -19.75 21.44
C HIS A 427 -20.46 -20.24 22.78
N SER A 428 -20.76 -21.49 23.13
CA SER A 428 -20.10 -22.16 24.25
C SER A 428 -20.02 -23.67 24.02
N HIS A 429 -18.95 -24.28 24.51
CA HIS A 429 -18.66 -25.71 24.35
C HIS A 429 -18.04 -26.27 25.62
N LYS A 430 -17.93 -27.60 25.75
CA LYS A 430 -17.58 -28.26 27.03
C LYS A 430 -16.17 -27.95 27.54
N ASP A 431 -15.29 -27.43 26.71
CA ASP A 431 -13.92 -27.09 27.09
C ASP A 431 -13.86 -25.91 28.06
N LEU A 432 -12.83 -25.92 28.90
CA LEU A 432 -12.63 -24.97 30.00
C LEU A 432 -11.53 -23.98 29.65
N TYR A 433 -11.58 -22.77 30.21
CA TYR A 433 -10.44 -21.87 30.17
C TYR A 433 -9.23 -22.54 30.84
N PRO A 434 -8.00 -22.36 30.31
CA PRO A 434 -6.80 -22.96 30.90
C PRO A 434 -6.52 -22.33 32.26
N LEU A 435 -6.05 -23.09 33.26
CA LEU A 435 -5.76 -22.58 34.63
C LEU A 435 -4.94 -21.29 34.65
N LYS A 436 -4.02 -21.14 33.69
CA LYS A 436 -3.27 -19.91 33.44
C LYS A 436 -3.28 -19.59 31.96
N TYR A 437 -3.41 -18.31 31.63
CA TYR A 437 -3.23 -17.82 30.26
C TYR A 437 -1.74 -17.82 29.88
N PRO A 438 -1.40 -17.66 28.58
CA PRO A 438 -0.01 -17.67 28.11
C PRO A 438 0.91 -16.63 28.75
N ASP A 439 0.37 -15.53 29.27
CA ASP A 439 1.11 -14.48 29.96
C ASP A 439 1.30 -14.73 31.47
N GLY A 440 0.84 -15.88 31.97
CA GLY A 440 0.97 -16.30 33.36
C GLY A 440 -0.12 -15.81 34.32
N ARG A 441 -1.08 -14.99 33.85
CA ARG A 441 -2.27 -14.61 34.64
C ARG A 441 -3.15 -15.84 34.89
N GLY A 442 -3.78 -15.91 36.06
CA GLY A 442 -4.72 -16.97 36.39
C GLY A 442 -6.08 -16.77 35.71
N SER A 443 -6.72 -17.86 35.29
CA SER A 443 -8.11 -17.86 34.81
C SER A 443 -9.07 -18.41 35.86
N SER A 444 -10.36 -18.35 35.56
CA SER A 444 -11.41 -18.95 36.39
C SER A 444 -11.54 -20.47 36.28
N TYR A 445 -10.91 -21.09 35.28
CA TYR A 445 -11.08 -22.50 34.93
C TYR A 445 -12.56 -22.90 34.71
N GLN A 446 -13.40 -21.95 34.29
CA GLN A 446 -14.81 -22.16 33.96
C GLN A 446 -15.00 -22.52 32.48
N GLN A 447 -16.24 -22.82 32.07
CA GLN A 447 -16.56 -23.17 30.69
C GLN A 447 -16.29 -21.99 29.76
N GLN A 448 -15.66 -22.24 28.61
CA GLN A 448 -15.35 -21.20 27.64
C GLN A 448 -16.63 -20.62 27.01
N VAL A 449 -16.66 -19.30 26.87
CA VAL A 449 -17.67 -18.58 26.07
C VAL A 449 -16.94 -17.76 25.03
N THR A 450 -17.32 -17.94 23.77
CA THR A 450 -16.62 -17.40 22.60
C THR A 450 -17.62 -16.85 21.60
N CYS A 451 -17.12 -16.30 20.49
CA CYS A 451 -17.94 -15.94 19.36
C CYS A 451 -17.48 -16.73 18.12
N TYR A 452 -18.37 -17.59 17.61
CA TYR A 452 -18.08 -18.57 16.56
C TYR A 452 -18.63 -18.14 15.20
N GLU A 453 -17.90 -18.37 14.12
CA GLU A 453 -18.19 -17.82 12.78
C GLU A 453 -19.24 -18.61 12.00
N PHE A 454 -19.69 -19.76 12.50
CA PHE A 454 -20.63 -20.63 11.80
C PHE A 454 -21.86 -20.94 12.67
N ARG A 455 -22.97 -21.28 12.01
CA ARG A 455 -24.19 -21.76 12.68
C ARG A 455 -23.94 -23.14 13.28
N ASP A 456 -24.19 -23.28 14.58
CA ASP A 456 -23.98 -24.51 15.33
C ASP A 456 -25.06 -24.65 16.42
N PRO A 457 -25.51 -25.87 16.77
CA PRO A 457 -26.41 -26.10 17.92
C PRO A 457 -25.89 -25.57 19.27
N ASN A 458 -24.58 -25.37 19.41
CA ASN A 458 -23.93 -24.74 20.57
C ASN A 458 -24.04 -23.19 20.58
N ASN A 459 -24.76 -22.60 19.63
CA ASN A 459 -25.02 -21.15 19.59
C ASN A 459 -26.33 -20.77 20.29
N TYR A 460 -27.12 -21.75 20.77
CA TYR A 460 -28.43 -21.51 21.38
C TYR A 460 -28.33 -21.29 22.89
N TRP A 461 -29.06 -20.26 23.35
CA TRP A 461 -29.16 -19.84 24.74
C TRP A 461 -30.62 -19.66 25.13
N THR A 462 -31.00 -20.18 26.28
CA THR A 462 -32.35 -20.07 26.83
C THR A 462 -32.42 -18.90 27.81
N ILE A 463 -33.39 -18.01 27.63
CA ILE A 463 -33.60 -16.84 28.50
C ILE A 463 -34.45 -17.26 29.70
N ARG A 464 -33.98 -16.97 30.92
CA ARG A 464 -34.68 -17.27 32.17
C ARG A 464 -34.86 -16.04 33.05
N LYS A 465 -35.91 -16.08 33.86
CA LYS A 465 -36.20 -15.07 34.89
C LYS A 465 -35.36 -15.37 36.15
N PRO A 466 -34.71 -14.37 36.76
CA PRO A 466 -33.91 -14.57 37.97
C PRO A 466 -34.74 -15.09 39.13
N GLY A 467 -34.18 -16.03 39.91
CA GLY A 467 -34.75 -16.46 41.19
C GLY A 467 -35.82 -17.55 41.15
N ILE A 468 -36.12 -18.15 39.99
CA ILE A 468 -37.03 -19.30 39.87
C ILE A 468 -36.21 -20.61 39.98
N PRO A 469 -36.39 -21.43 41.03
CA PRO A 469 -35.70 -22.72 41.17
C PRO A 469 -36.07 -23.67 40.04
N SER A 470 -35.06 -24.33 39.47
CA SER A 470 -35.23 -25.41 38.50
C SER A 470 -35.69 -26.69 39.21
N ASP A 471 -37.00 -26.82 39.43
CA ASP A 471 -37.59 -28.13 39.69
C ASP A 471 -38.06 -28.73 38.34
N PRO A 472 -37.41 -29.78 37.81
CA PRO A 472 -37.79 -30.41 36.55
C PRO A 472 -39.18 -31.07 36.59
N SER A 473 -39.83 -31.16 37.75
CA SER A 473 -41.19 -31.68 37.91
C SER A 473 -42.30 -30.63 37.74
N ILE A 474 -41.94 -29.34 37.63
CA ILE A 474 -42.88 -28.25 37.42
C ILE A 474 -42.58 -27.64 36.06
N PRO A 475 -43.46 -27.81 35.05
CA PRO A 475 -43.38 -27.02 33.83
C PRO A 475 -43.56 -25.57 34.23
N THR A 476 -42.47 -24.80 34.26
CA THR A 476 -42.56 -23.35 34.35
C THR A 476 -43.17 -22.88 33.04
N ASN A 477 -44.50 -22.77 33.00
CA ASN A 477 -45.27 -22.05 32.00
C ASN A 477 -45.00 -20.54 32.17
N ASP A 478 -43.73 -20.15 32.16
CA ASP A 478 -43.28 -18.78 32.33
C ASP A 478 -43.34 -18.13 30.95
N THR A 479 -44.58 -17.94 30.48
CA THR A 479 -44.87 -17.34 29.16
C THR A 479 -44.79 -15.82 29.19
N ASP A 480 -44.32 -15.22 30.29
CA ASP A 480 -44.20 -13.77 30.42
C ASP A 480 -43.34 -13.17 29.29
N PRO A 481 -43.73 -12.00 28.74
CA PRO A 481 -42.89 -11.29 27.78
C PRO A 481 -41.66 -10.69 28.44
N VAL A 482 -40.52 -10.78 27.77
CA VAL A 482 -39.28 -10.07 28.15
C VAL A 482 -39.43 -8.60 27.76
N ARG A 483 -39.13 -7.69 28.68
CA ARG A 483 -39.24 -6.24 28.45
C ARG A 483 -37.87 -5.55 28.42
N ASN A 484 -37.85 -4.34 27.87
CA ASN A 484 -36.67 -3.49 27.88
C ASN A 484 -36.24 -3.20 29.32
N ASN A 485 -34.94 -3.32 29.58
CA ASN A 485 -34.33 -3.21 30.91
C ASN A 485 -34.68 -4.33 31.91
N ASP A 486 -35.30 -5.42 31.46
CA ASP A 486 -35.43 -6.62 32.27
C ASP A 486 -34.07 -7.23 32.59
N VAL A 487 -33.94 -7.73 33.82
CA VAL A 487 -32.81 -8.53 34.26
C VAL A 487 -33.11 -9.99 33.98
N ILE A 488 -32.23 -10.64 33.24
CA ILE A 488 -32.35 -12.02 32.78
C ILE A 488 -31.14 -12.86 33.20
N GLU A 489 -31.34 -14.17 33.14
CA GLU A 489 -30.28 -15.18 33.18
C GLU A 489 -30.21 -15.89 31.82
N LEU A 490 -29.00 -16.09 31.30
CA LEU A 490 -28.78 -16.81 30.04
C LEU A 490 -28.22 -18.20 30.34
N VAL A 491 -28.93 -19.24 29.89
CA VAL A 491 -28.50 -20.64 30.05
C VAL A 491 -28.10 -21.20 28.69
N HIS A 492 -26.89 -21.72 28.57
CA HIS A 492 -26.47 -22.39 27.35
C HIS A 492 -27.26 -23.68 27.16
N THR A 493 -28.00 -23.82 26.06
CA THR A 493 -29.00 -24.88 25.88
C THR A 493 -28.41 -26.29 25.93
N LYS A 494 -27.16 -26.48 25.46
CA LYS A 494 -26.55 -27.82 25.37
C LYS A 494 -25.77 -28.25 26.62
N THR A 495 -25.18 -27.30 27.36
CA THR A 495 -24.38 -27.60 28.56
C THR A 495 -25.06 -27.20 29.86
N GLU A 496 -26.22 -26.54 29.77
CA GLU A 496 -27.04 -26.07 30.89
C GLU A 496 -26.26 -25.15 31.85
N LYS A 497 -25.17 -24.54 31.39
CA LYS A 497 -24.37 -23.60 32.19
C LYS A 497 -24.91 -22.19 32.04
N LEU A 498 -24.95 -21.49 33.16
CA LEU A 498 -25.37 -20.10 33.24
C LEU A 498 -24.24 -19.18 32.82
N LEU A 499 -24.57 -18.18 32.00
CA LEU A 499 -23.62 -17.17 31.57
C LEU A 499 -23.23 -16.26 32.73
N ASN A 500 -21.93 -16.20 33.00
CA ASN A 500 -21.36 -15.53 34.16
C ASN A 500 -20.27 -14.57 33.72
N SER A 501 -20.15 -13.44 34.41
CA SER A 501 -18.97 -12.58 34.36
C SER A 501 -18.49 -12.33 35.78
N HIS A 502 -17.20 -12.22 35.98
CA HIS A 502 -16.63 -12.13 37.33
C HIS A 502 -15.31 -11.36 37.28
N ASP A 503 -14.75 -11.05 38.45
CA ASP A 503 -13.54 -10.22 38.55
C ASP A 503 -12.25 -11.01 38.23
N VAL A 504 -12.22 -11.61 37.04
CA VAL A 504 -11.05 -12.22 36.40
C VAL A 504 -10.85 -11.51 35.08
N ALA A 505 -9.61 -11.15 34.78
CA ALA A 505 -9.28 -10.44 33.56
C ALA A 505 -9.42 -11.36 32.33
N ALA A 506 -10.00 -10.85 31.24
CA ALA A 506 -10.17 -11.61 30.01
C ALA A 506 -8.81 -12.07 29.42
N PRO A 507 -8.78 -13.19 28.67
CA PRO A 507 -7.54 -13.85 28.24
C PRO A 507 -6.65 -12.95 27.38
N LEU A 508 -7.20 -12.21 26.42
CA LEU A 508 -6.45 -11.32 25.52
C LEU A 508 -6.64 -9.84 25.86
N SER A 509 -7.77 -9.50 26.50
CA SER A 509 -8.14 -8.13 26.87
C SER A 509 -8.07 -7.91 28.39
N PRO A 510 -6.87 -7.72 29.00
CA PRO A 510 -6.70 -7.70 30.45
C PRO A 510 -7.44 -6.58 31.20
N ALA A 511 -7.87 -5.52 30.50
CA ALA A 511 -8.64 -4.42 31.08
C ALA A 511 -10.13 -4.77 31.31
N ASN A 512 -10.58 -5.85 30.69
CA ASN A 512 -11.96 -6.31 30.58
C ASN A 512 -12.16 -7.58 31.43
N GLN A 513 -13.41 -7.88 31.81
CA GLN A 513 -13.71 -9.09 32.60
C GLN A 513 -13.96 -10.29 31.69
N GLU A 514 -13.50 -11.46 32.14
CA GLU A 514 -13.77 -12.75 31.51
C GLU A 514 -15.27 -13.06 31.59
N ILE A 515 -15.82 -13.51 30.47
CA ILE A 515 -17.17 -14.06 30.38
C ILE A 515 -17.04 -15.57 30.23
N ALA A 516 -17.72 -16.33 31.09
CA ALA A 516 -17.61 -17.78 31.14
C ALA A 516 -18.95 -18.45 31.47
N GLY A 517 -19.07 -19.74 31.19
CA GLY A 517 -20.18 -20.56 31.68
C GLY A 517 -19.88 -21.04 33.10
N TYR A 518 -20.71 -20.67 34.06
CA TYR A 518 -20.47 -20.93 35.47
C TYR A 518 -20.42 -22.43 35.80
N ILE A 519 -19.38 -22.85 36.51
CA ILE A 519 -19.23 -24.20 37.06
C ILE A 519 -19.03 -24.08 38.57
N ASN A 520 -19.90 -24.76 39.33
CA ASN A 520 -19.81 -24.79 40.78
C ASN A 520 -18.75 -25.80 41.23
N TYR A 521 -17.50 -25.34 41.38
CA TYR A 521 -16.40 -26.16 41.92
C TYR A 521 -16.37 -26.18 43.47
N SER A 522 -16.87 -25.12 44.12
CA SER A 522 -16.97 -25.01 45.58
C SER A 522 -17.84 -23.81 45.97
N ALA A 523 -18.43 -23.83 47.17
CA ALA A 523 -19.29 -22.76 47.70
C ALA A 523 -18.61 -21.37 47.89
N LYS A 524 -17.35 -21.19 47.46
CA LYS A 524 -16.60 -19.94 47.57
C LYS A 524 -16.69 -19.03 46.35
N PHE A 525 -17.06 -19.54 45.17
CA PHE A 525 -17.21 -18.73 43.96
C PHE A 525 -18.65 -18.19 43.88
N ILE A 526 -18.81 -16.90 44.18
CA ILE A 526 -20.08 -16.20 44.03
C ILE A 526 -20.36 -16.01 42.54
N PRO A 527 -21.47 -16.57 42.01
CA PRO A 527 -21.83 -16.38 40.61
C PRO A 527 -22.49 -15.00 40.42
N TYR A 528 -22.11 -14.28 39.36
CA TYR A 528 -22.79 -13.06 38.91
C TYR A 528 -23.43 -13.34 37.54
N LEU A 529 -24.69 -13.75 37.59
CA LEU A 529 -25.40 -14.36 36.46
C LEU A 529 -26.38 -13.39 35.78
N HIS A 530 -26.54 -12.20 36.35
CA HIS A 530 -27.59 -11.28 35.97
C HIS A 530 -27.14 -10.36 34.85
N TRP A 531 -27.89 -10.39 33.76
CA TRP A 531 -27.68 -9.56 32.57
C TRP A 531 -28.93 -8.74 32.30
N ARG A 532 -28.79 -7.43 32.13
CA ARG A 532 -29.88 -6.55 31.72
C ARG A 532 -29.89 -6.40 30.21
N ILE A 533 -31.04 -6.61 29.58
CA ILE A 533 -31.23 -6.34 28.14
C ILE A 533 -31.56 -4.85 27.96
N GLU A 534 -30.78 -4.16 27.14
CA GLU A 534 -30.99 -2.74 26.83
C GLU A 534 -31.21 -2.54 25.32
N LEU A 535 -32.39 -2.06 24.94
CA LEU A 535 -32.75 -1.71 23.56
C LEU A 535 -32.33 -0.27 23.25
N GLN A 536 -31.80 -0.05 22.05
CA GLN A 536 -31.30 1.27 21.66
C GLN A 536 -32.43 2.26 21.39
N GLY A 537 -32.52 3.33 22.19
CA GLY A 537 -33.42 4.46 21.96
C GLY A 537 -34.90 4.19 22.27
N VAL A 538 -35.18 3.14 23.05
CA VAL A 538 -36.52 2.72 23.45
C VAL A 538 -36.74 3.10 24.92
N LYS A 539 -37.97 3.51 25.28
CA LYS A 539 -38.33 3.81 26.67
C LYS A 539 -38.31 2.53 27.54
N ASP A 540 -38.25 2.73 28.85
CA ASP A 540 -38.34 1.65 29.82
C ASP A 540 -39.68 0.90 29.70
N ASP A 541 -39.68 -0.40 30.03
CA ASP A 541 -40.87 -1.24 30.17
C ASP A 541 -41.62 -1.60 28.86
N ILE A 542 -40.98 -1.38 27.70
CA ILE A 542 -41.51 -1.81 26.40
C ILE A 542 -41.22 -3.31 26.17
N PRO A 543 -42.21 -4.13 25.77
CA PRO A 543 -41.97 -5.53 25.41
C PRO A 543 -40.98 -5.66 24.25
N VAL A 544 -40.08 -6.63 24.37
CA VAL A 544 -39.05 -6.92 23.37
C VAL A 544 -39.66 -7.82 22.29
N PHE A 545 -39.76 -7.30 21.07
CA PHE A 545 -40.16 -8.09 19.93
C PHE A 545 -38.93 -8.66 19.24
N TRP A 546 -38.91 -9.97 19.05
CA TRP A 546 -37.92 -10.65 18.24
C TRP A 546 -38.28 -10.47 16.77
N ALA A 547 -37.33 -9.97 15.98
CA ALA A 547 -37.34 -10.14 14.55
C ALA A 547 -35.94 -10.56 14.10
N SER A 548 -35.85 -11.70 13.40
CA SER A 548 -34.60 -12.25 12.90
C SER A 548 -33.77 -11.17 12.19
N GLY A 549 -32.55 -10.94 12.71
CA GLY A 549 -31.57 -10.02 12.15
C GLY A 549 -31.85 -8.52 12.38
N LYS A 550 -32.92 -8.16 13.09
CA LYS A 550 -33.48 -6.80 13.10
C LYS A 550 -33.48 -6.13 14.47
N THR A 551 -33.71 -6.88 15.54
CA THR A 551 -33.75 -6.34 16.90
C THR A 551 -32.32 -6.20 17.44
N LYS A 552 -31.86 -4.95 17.62
CA LYS A 552 -30.53 -4.62 18.18
C LYS A 552 -30.64 -4.30 19.66
N PHE A 553 -29.76 -4.87 20.46
CA PHE A 553 -29.74 -4.68 21.90
C PHE A 553 -28.34 -4.91 22.47
N ARG A 554 -28.16 -4.57 23.76
CA ARG A 554 -26.94 -4.83 24.52
C ARG A 554 -27.25 -5.72 25.72
N PHE A 555 -26.29 -6.56 26.09
CA PHE A 555 -26.28 -7.25 27.37
C PHE A 555 -25.41 -6.46 28.35
N ILE A 556 -26.02 -5.88 29.38
CA ILE A 556 -25.31 -5.17 30.43
C ILE A 556 -25.18 -6.09 31.64
N HIS A 557 -23.96 -6.40 32.05
CA HIS A 557 -23.72 -7.17 33.26
C HIS A 557 -24.10 -6.34 34.48
N VAL A 558 -25.06 -6.81 35.28
CA VAL A 558 -25.69 -6.01 36.36
C VAL A 558 -24.68 -5.64 37.45
N ASN A 559 -23.78 -6.56 37.80
CA ASN A 559 -22.84 -6.33 38.91
C ASN A 559 -21.69 -5.39 38.54
N SER A 560 -21.24 -5.36 37.29
CA SER A 560 -20.13 -4.50 36.86
C SER A 560 -20.54 -3.31 35.98
N ASN A 561 -21.81 -3.23 35.56
CA ASN A 561 -22.33 -2.24 34.60
C ASN A 561 -21.51 -2.16 33.30
N GLN A 562 -20.87 -3.27 32.91
CA GLN A 562 -20.12 -3.39 31.66
C GLN A 562 -20.94 -4.14 30.63
N ALA A 563 -20.76 -3.82 29.35
CA ALA A 563 -21.51 -4.45 28.26
C ALA A 563 -20.76 -5.66 27.71
N MET A 564 -21.46 -6.73 27.33
CA MET A 564 -20.85 -7.85 26.62
C MET A 564 -20.39 -7.42 25.23
N ALA A 565 -19.12 -7.66 24.90
CA ALA A 565 -18.52 -7.31 23.62
C ALA A 565 -17.79 -8.50 23.00
N CYS A 566 -17.78 -8.55 21.67
CA CYS A 566 -16.80 -9.34 20.92
C CYS A 566 -15.57 -8.45 20.69
N THR A 567 -14.40 -8.82 21.21
CA THR A 567 -13.22 -7.95 21.17
C THR A 567 -12.55 -7.91 19.78
N GLY A 568 -12.97 -8.81 18.87
CA GLY A 568 -12.37 -8.98 17.55
C GLY A 568 -11.03 -9.74 17.57
N SER A 569 -10.50 -10.08 18.75
CA SER A 569 -9.28 -10.86 18.90
C SER A 569 -9.59 -12.36 18.89
N ARG A 570 -8.75 -13.17 18.25
CA ARG A 570 -8.91 -14.63 18.20
C ARG A 570 -8.14 -15.30 19.34
N LEU A 571 -8.82 -16.20 20.04
CA LEU A 571 -8.22 -17.01 21.09
C LEU A 571 -7.12 -17.93 20.53
N PRO A 572 -6.13 -18.33 21.34
CA PRO A 572 -5.12 -19.31 20.93
C PRO A 572 -5.71 -20.70 20.64
N GLU A 573 -4.84 -21.67 20.36
CA GLU A 573 -5.23 -23.05 20.01
C GLU A 573 -6.18 -23.70 21.03
N TRP A 574 -6.03 -23.40 22.32
CA TRP A 574 -6.92 -23.91 23.38
C TRP A 574 -8.37 -23.39 23.30
N GLY A 575 -8.60 -22.29 22.58
CA GLY A 575 -9.92 -21.70 22.32
C GLY A 575 -10.32 -21.81 20.84
N PHE A 576 -9.72 -22.77 20.12
CA PHE A 576 -10.06 -23.13 18.73
C PHE A 576 -10.03 -21.97 17.72
N GLN A 577 -9.21 -20.93 17.97
CA GLN A 577 -9.14 -19.71 17.12
C GLN A 577 -10.48 -18.98 16.95
N GLN A 578 -11.42 -19.19 17.87
CA GLN A 578 -12.67 -18.47 17.95
C GLN A 578 -12.45 -17.07 18.52
N PHE A 579 -13.40 -16.16 18.33
CA PHE A 579 -13.27 -14.80 18.85
C PHE A 579 -13.48 -14.75 20.36
N GLU A 580 -12.71 -13.89 21.04
CA GLU A 580 -12.86 -13.59 22.46
C GLU A 580 -14.14 -12.79 22.71
N VAL A 581 -14.92 -13.24 23.68
CA VAL A 581 -16.07 -12.52 24.25
C VAL A 581 -15.69 -12.09 25.67
N ALA A 582 -15.81 -10.79 25.94
CA ALA A 582 -15.44 -10.19 27.23
C ALA A 582 -16.38 -9.03 27.56
N THR A 583 -16.37 -8.54 28.80
CA THR A 583 -17.10 -7.30 29.13
C THR A 583 -16.31 -6.08 28.71
N ASP A 584 -16.98 -5.01 28.29
CA ASP A 584 -16.34 -3.74 27.95
C ASP A 584 -16.96 -2.60 28.78
N ARG A 585 -16.10 -1.70 29.26
CA ARG A 585 -16.50 -0.47 29.94
C ARG A 585 -17.07 0.55 28.95
N ALA A 586 -16.67 0.50 27.68
CA ALA A 586 -17.20 1.33 26.62
C ALA A 586 -18.54 0.77 26.11
N VAL A 587 -19.59 0.95 26.92
CA VAL A 587 -20.95 0.41 26.66
C VAL A 587 -21.50 0.83 25.29
N GLU A 588 -21.26 2.07 24.86
CA GLU A 588 -21.77 2.63 23.60
C GLU A 588 -20.98 2.24 22.35
N SER A 589 -19.98 1.36 22.44
CA SER A 589 -19.20 0.92 21.29
C SER A 589 -20.03 0.07 20.31
N SER A 590 -19.55 -0.08 19.06
CA SER A 590 -20.18 -0.96 18.06
C SER A 590 -20.00 -2.45 18.39
N HIS A 591 -18.93 -2.80 19.10
CA HIS A 591 -18.58 -4.17 19.48
C HIS A 591 -19.52 -4.79 20.53
N THR A 592 -20.28 -3.96 21.26
CA THR A 592 -21.24 -4.37 22.30
C THR A 592 -22.65 -4.62 21.76
N LEU A 593 -22.88 -4.40 20.46
CA LEU A 593 -24.19 -4.57 19.84
C LEU A 593 -24.41 -6.01 19.39
N TRP A 594 -25.50 -6.59 19.88
CA TRP A 594 -25.96 -7.94 19.55
C TRP A 594 -27.30 -7.89 18.84
N VAL A 595 -27.55 -8.92 18.03
CA VAL A 595 -28.75 -9.11 17.24
C VAL A 595 -29.25 -10.54 17.44
N MET A 596 -30.56 -10.72 17.54
CA MET A 596 -31.16 -12.06 17.58
C MET A 596 -31.23 -12.62 16.16
N ASP A 597 -30.64 -13.79 15.93
CA ASP A 597 -30.58 -14.42 14.60
C ASP A 597 -31.72 -15.42 14.41
N ASP A 598 -31.79 -16.43 15.28
CA ASP A 598 -32.76 -17.52 15.20
C ASP A 598 -33.36 -17.81 16.59
N ALA A 599 -34.64 -18.17 16.64
CA ALA A 599 -35.39 -18.39 17.87
C ALA A 599 -36.30 -19.63 17.76
N ASN A 600 -36.16 -20.54 18.71
CA ASN A 600 -37.08 -21.64 18.95
C ASN A 600 -38.05 -21.20 20.05
N HIS A 601 -39.28 -20.88 19.65
CA HIS A 601 -40.35 -20.48 20.55
C HIS A 601 -41.04 -21.68 21.19
N VAL A 602 -41.58 -21.47 22.39
CA VAL A 602 -42.53 -22.39 23.02
C VAL A 602 -43.80 -22.42 22.17
N ASN A 603 -44.46 -23.58 22.04
CA ASN A 603 -45.69 -23.72 21.27
C ASN A 603 -46.73 -22.66 21.71
N SER A 604 -47.06 -21.74 20.81
CA SER A 604 -48.01 -20.66 21.07
C SER A 604 -49.45 -21.19 21.09
N THR A 605 -50.25 -20.81 22.09
CA THR A 605 -51.71 -20.98 22.07
C THR A 605 -52.38 -19.82 21.34
N ASP A 606 -53.63 -19.98 20.88
CA ASP A 606 -54.38 -18.91 20.19
C ASP A 606 -54.52 -17.65 21.06
N GLU A 607 -54.69 -17.79 22.38
CA GLU A 607 -54.74 -16.67 23.34
C GLU A 607 -53.42 -15.88 23.39
N MET A 608 -52.28 -16.55 23.28
CA MET A 608 -50.95 -15.90 23.27
C MET A 608 -50.69 -15.11 21.98
N LEU A 609 -51.33 -15.51 20.87
CA LEU A 609 -51.24 -14.82 19.59
C LEU A 609 -52.07 -13.52 19.59
N GLU A 610 -53.26 -13.55 20.21
CA GLU A 610 -54.08 -12.33 20.39
C GLU A 610 -53.39 -11.32 21.32
N GLU A 611 -52.82 -11.77 22.45
CA GLU A 611 -52.03 -10.94 23.36
C GLU A 611 -50.84 -10.29 22.63
N GLU A 612 -50.13 -11.07 21.81
CA GLU A 612 -49.00 -10.59 21.02
C GLU A 612 -49.40 -9.53 19.99
N GLU A 613 -50.56 -9.67 19.34
CA GLU A 613 -51.09 -8.70 18.39
C GLU A 613 -51.49 -7.38 19.08
N THR A 614 -52.13 -7.46 20.25
CA THR A 614 -52.49 -6.26 21.04
C THR A 614 -51.25 -5.49 21.50
N LEU A 615 -50.28 -6.17 22.11
CA LEU A 615 -49.02 -5.56 22.56
C LEU A 615 -48.23 -4.96 21.39
N ARG A 616 -48.23 -5.60 20.23
CA ARG A 616 -47.59 -5.07 19.01
C ARG A 616 -48.19 -3.73 18.60
N ASN A 617 -49.52 -3.65 18.59
CA ASN A 617 -50.25 -2.44 18.21
C ASN A 617 -50.03 -1.30 19.21
N GLU A 618 -50.02 -1.59 20.51
CA GLU A 618 -49.69 -0.61 21.55
C GLU A 618 -48.27 -0.08 21.42
N THR A 619 -47.31 -0.98 21.19
CA THR A 619 -45.89 -0.63 21.06
C THR A 619 -45.64 0.18 19.79
N ALA A 620 -46.31 -0.17 18.68
CA ALA A 620 -46.25 0.59 17.43
C ALA A 620 -46.75 2.04 17.59
N ASN A 621 -47.75 2.28 18.43
CA ASN A 621 -48.33 3.61 18.67
C ASN A 621 -47.46 4.51 19.58
N GLN A 622 -46.55 3.96 20.38
CA GLN A 622 -45.67 4.72 21.26
C GLN A 622 -44.41 5.24 20.57
N PHE A 623 -44.05 4.66 19.42
CA PHE A 623 -43.00 5.18 18.58
C PHE A 623 -43.56 6.31 17.72
N GLN A 624 -43.07 7.54 17.91
CA GLN A 624 -43.26 8.56 16.88
C GLN A 624 -42.74 7.98 15.57
N PRO A 625 -43.55 7.93 14.50
CA PRO A 625 -43.00 7.66 13.19
C PRO A 625 -42.05 8.82 12.89
N LEU A 626 -40.74 8.60 13.07
CA LEU A 626 -39.79 9.24 12.18
C LEU A 626 -40.33 8.97 10.77
N PRO A 627 -40.39 10.00 9.91
CA PRO A 627 -41.05 9.91 8.62
C PRO A 627 -40.61 8.60 8.00
N SER A 628 -41.59 7.70 7.84
CA SER A 628 -41.40 6.35 7.34
C SER A 628 -40.43 6.47 6.20
N ARG A 629 -39.19 5.97 6.40
CA ARG A 629 -38.35 5.72 5.24
C ARG A 629 -39.22 4.82 4.40
N ARG A 630 -39.62 5.34 3.24
CA ARG A 630 -40.66 4.78 2.39
C ARG A 630 -40.55 3.26 2.36
N PRO A 631 -41.67 2.50 2.30
CA PRO A 631 -41.62 1.07 2.01
C PRO A 631 -40.54 0.82 0.97
N ARG A 632 -39.61 -0.09 1.31
CA ARG A 632 -38.33 -0.33 0.61
C ARG A 632 -38.52 -0.23 -0.89
N ASP A 633 -38.16 0.92 -1.45
CA ASP A 633 -37.96 1.05 -2.87
C ASP A 633 -36.74 0.16 -3.18
N PRO A 634 -36.84 -0.88 -4.03
CA PRO A 634 -35.70 -1.70 -4.43
C PRO A 634 -34.52 -0.87 -5.01
N ASN A 635 -34.72 0.43 -5.20
CA ASN A 635 -33.75 1.41 -5.66
C ASN A 635 -32.90 2.09 -4.57
N VAL A 636 -33.21 1.98 -3.27
CA VAL A 636 -32.38 2.61 -2.21
C VAL A 636 -31.29 1.64 -1.76
N THR A 637 -30.26 1.56 -2.60
CA THR A 637 -29.00 0.85 -2.37
C THR A 637 -27.97 1.79 -1.74
N MET A 638 -26.99 1.23 -1.02
CA MET A 638 -25.81 1.96 -0.56
C MET A 638 -25.18 2.71 -1.76
N SER A 639 -24.97 4.01 -1.61
CA SER A 639 -24.44 4.85 -2.68
C SER A 639 -23.02 4.45 -3.07
N PHE A 640 -22.59 4.82 -4.28
CA PHE A 640 -21.22 4.59 -4.71
C PHE A 640 -20.20 5.14 -3.71
N TRP A 641 -20.42 6.35 -3.18
CA TRP A 641 -19.49 6.99 -2.25
C TRP A 641 -19.40 6.26 -0.93
N GLU A 642 -20.52 5.80 -0.38
CA GLU A 642 -20.52 4.97 0.83
C GLU A 642 -19.74 3.67 0.58
N LYS A 643 -20.03 2.96 -0.53
CA LYS A 643 -19.31 1.72 -0.89
C LYS A 643 -17.81 1.96 -1.06
N TYR A 644 -17.45 3.06 -1.73
CA TYR A 644 -16.07 3.44 -1.97
C TYR A 644 -15.35 3.72 -0.65
N PHE A 645 -15.86 4.62 0.20
CA PHE A 645 -15.19 4.95 1.46
C PHE A 645 -15.15 3.78 2.43
N GLU A 646 -16.20 2.95 2.48
CA GLU A 646 -16.15 1.72 3.26
C GLU A 646 -15.03 0.80 2.76
N MET A 647 -15.02 0.50 1.45
CA MET A 647 -13.98 -0.35 0.85
C MET A 647 -12.58 0.21 1.10
N GLN A 648 -12.37 1.52 0.93
CA GLN A 648 -11.09 2.17 1.21
C GLN A 648 -10.66 2.01 2.68
N GLY A 649 -11.59 2.17 3.62
CA GLY A 649 -11.35 1.96 5.05
C GLY A 649 -10.96 0.51 5.35
N ARG A 650 -11.68 -0.47 4.78
CA ARG A 650 -11.39 -1.90 4.94
C ARG A 650 -10.05 -2.28 4.33
N MET A 651 -9.73 -1.79 3.14
CA MET A 651 -8.44 -2.00 2.48
C MET A 651 -7.30 -1.42 3.33
N LEU A 652 -7.46 -0.23 3.91
CA LEU A 652 -6.44 0.38 4.77
C LEU A 652 -6.23 -0.41 6.06
N ALA A 653 -7.32 -0.83 6.72
CA ALA A 653 -7.25 -1.66 7.93
C ALA A 653 -6.57 -3.00 7.67
N ALA A 654 -6.90 -3.66 6.55
CA ALA A 654 -6.30 -4.94 6.16
C ALA A 654 -4.79 -4.84 5.89
N HIS A 655 -4.28 -3.71 5.40
CA HIS A 655 -2.83 -3.50 5.25
C HIS A 655 -2.07 -3.45 6.59
N GLY A 656 -2.74 -3.10 7.69
CA GLY A 656 -2.15 -3.05 9.03
C GLY A 656 -2.04 -4.42 9.71
N ASN A 657 -2.88 -5.38 9.31
CA ASN A 657 -3.03 -6.70 9.95
C ASN A 657 -2.54 -7.86 9.08
N LEU A 658 -1.49 -7.65 8.28
CA LEU A 658 -0.87 -8.74 7.51
C LEU A 658 0.04 -9.56 8.44
N GLY A 659 -0.33 -10.82 8.70
CA GLY A 659 0.42 -11.74 9.56
C GLY A 659 1.82 -12.09 9.01
N ASP A 660 2.66 -12.69 9.85
CA ASP A 660 4.05 -13.01 9.53
C ASP A 660 4.21 -14.09 8.45
N HIS A 661 5.29 -13.99 7.65
CA HIS A 661 5.62 -14.95 6.60
C HIS A 661 7.10 -15.31 6.58
N GLN A 662 7.41 -16.61 6.49
CA GLN A 662 8.79 -17.14 6.56
C GLN A 662 9.72 -16.54 5.50
N PHE A 663 9.22 -16.26 4.29
CA PHE A 663 10.00 -15.68 3.19
C PHE A 663 10.00 -14.14 3.19
N GLY A 664 9.46 -13.50 4.22
CA GLY A 664 9.54 -12.05 4.40
C GLY A 664 10.99 -11.57 4.49
N ALA A 665 11.27 -10.39 3.93
CA ALA A 665 12.60 -9.79 3.88
C ALA A 665 12.55 -8.33 4.33
N SER A 666 13.45 -7.96 5.25
CA SER A 666 13.56 -6.58 5.74
C SER A 666 14.07 -5.63 4.63
N PRO A 667 13.60 -4.36 4.59
CA PRO A 667 14.10 -3.35 3.65
C PRO A 667 15.63 -3.21 3.61
N ALA A 668 16.31 -3.38 4.75
CA ALA A 668 17.76 -3.31 4.84
C ALA A 668 18.48 -4.41 4.03
N GLN A 669 17.83 -5.55 3.80
CA GLN A 669 18.40 -6.69 3.08
C GLN A 669 18.30 -6.55 1.57
N TRP A 670 17.41 -5.71 1.04
CA TRP A 670 17.12 -5.66 -0.40
C TRP A 670 18.31 -5.17 -1.24
N PRO A 671 18.99 -4.04 -0.96
CA PRO A 671 20.00 -3.50 -1.88
C PRO A 671 21.14 -4.47 -2.22
N LEU A 672 21.47 -5.38 -1.29
CA LEU A 672 22.55 -6.36 -1.43
C LEU A 672 22.05 -7.79 -1.68
N LEU A 673 20.78 -7.95 -2.04
CA LEU A 673 20.16 -9.24 -2.33
C LEU A 673 20.34 -10.22 -1.17
N GLY A 674 19.94 -9.79 0.04
CA GLY A 674 20.19 -10.51 1.30
C GLY A 674 19.39 -11.79 1.46
N LYS A 675 18.18 -11.85 0.89
CA LYS A 675 17.28 -12.99 0.96
C LYS A 675 16.58 -13.19 -0.38
N THR A 676 16.33 -14.44 -0.75
CA THR A 676 15.60 -14.83 -1.96
C THR A 676 14.15 -15.16 -1.64
N LEU A 677 13.28 -15.09 -2.64
CA LEU A 677 11.87 -15.47 -2.50
C LEU A 677 11.55 -16.59 -3.51
N PRO A 678 11.34 -17.84 -3.06
CA PRO A 678 10.97 -18.93 -3.95
C PRO A 678 9.55 -18.72 -4.49
N TYR A 679 9.38 -18.89 -5.79
CA TYR A 679 8.11 -18.69 -6.49
C TYR A 679 7.45 -20.02 -6.86
N TRP A 680 8.25 -21.01 -7.24
CA TRP A 680 7.77 -22.33 -7.65
C TRP A 680 8.90 -23.35 -7.58
N LEU A 681 8.57 -24.60 -7.26
CA LEU A 681 9.45 -25.77 -7.36
C LEU A 681 8.67 -26.89 -8.03
N HIS A 682 9.28 -27.56 -9.01
CA HIS A 682 8.63 -28.65 -9.74
C HIS A 682 8.39 -29.87 -8.85
N ASN A 683 7.23 -30.51 -9.03
CA ASN A 683 6.80 -31.70 -8.30
C ASN A 683 7.63 -32.98 -8.53
N LYS A 684 8.66 -32.97 -9.38
CA LYS A 684 9.43 -34.18 -9.78
C LYS A 684 10.91 -33.86 -9.93
N THR A 685 11.23 -32.73 -10.54
CA THR A 685 12.61 -32.29 -10.77
C THR A 685 12.99 -31.14 -9.85
N ASN A 686 14.26 -30.73 -9.90
CA ASN A 686 14.77 -29.53 -9.22
C ASN A 686 14.59 -28.24 -10.05
N ALA A 687 13.73 -28.25 -11.08
CA ALA A 687 13.32 -27.04 -11.78
C ALA A 687 12.58 -26.13 -10.81
N GLN A 688 12.97 -24.86 -10.75
CA GLN A 688 12.39 -23.91 -9.79
C GLN A 688 12.45 -22.49 -10.34
N ILE A 689 11.48 -21.67 -9.93
CA ILE A 689 11.55 -20.21 -10.09
C ILE A 689 11.82 -19.63 -8.72
N THR A 690 12.84 -18.78 -8.62
CA THR A 690 13.20 -18.10 -7.36
C THR A 690 13.60 -16.69 -7.68
N LEU A 691 12.91 -15.71 -7.08
CA LEU A 691 13.18 -14.30 -7.25
C LEU A 691 14.58 -13.97 -6.73
N LEU A 692 15.51 -13.84 -7.68
CA LEU A 692 16.91 -13.55 -7.48
C LEU A 692 17.35 -12.60 -8.58
N GLY A 693 17.96 -11.48 -8.21
CA GLY A 693 18.52 -10.51 -9.15
C GLY A 693 19.87 -10.93 -9.71
N ASN A 694 20.42 -10.16 -10.65
CA ASN A 694 21.80 -10.34 -11.08
C ASN A 694 22.76 -9.80 -9.99
N PRO A 695 23.54 -10.64 -9.28
CA PRO A 695 24.31 -10.19 -8.12
C PRO A 695 25.34 -9.11 -8.45
N VAL A 696 25.97 -9.22 -9.63
CA VAL A 696 26.95 -8.23 -10.11
C VAL A 696 26.30 -6.86 -10.22
N LEU A 697 25.13 -6.78 -10.89
CA LEU A 697 24.37 -5.53 -11.04
C LEU A 697 23.85 -5.00 -9.71
N TRP A 698 23.40 -5.88 -8.81
CA TRP A 698 22.81 -5.47 -7.53
C TRP A 698 23.86 -4.89 -6.59
N TRP A 699 25.03 -5.51 -6.50
CA TRP A 699 26.13 -5.05 -5.66
C TRP A 699 26.80 -3.81 -6.23
N SER A 700 27.13 -3.82 -7.53
CA SER A 700 27.73 -2.66 -8.20
C SER A 700 26.78 -1.47 -8.23
N GLY A 701 25.47 -1.69 -8.41
CA GLY A 701 24.46 -0.63 -8.37
C GLY A 701 24.36 0.02 -6.99
N THR A 702 24.41 -0.79 -5.92
CA THR A 702 24.41 -0.28 -4.54
C THR A 702 25.69 0.49 -4.23
N GLY A 703 26.84 -0.03 -4.63
CA GLY A 703 28.11 0.71 -4.56
C GLY A 703 28.09 1.99 -5.41
N GLY A 704 27.44 1.93 -6.57
CA GLY A 704 27.25 3.05 -7.48
C GLY A 704 26.47 4.20 -6.85
N ILE A 705 25.41 3.93 -6.10
CA ILE A 705 24.70 4.98 -5.34
C ILE A 705 25.66 5.70 -4.37
N GLY A 706 26.48 4.95 -3.64
CA GLY A 706 27.48 5.52 -2.73
C GLY A 706 28.53 6.36 -3.46
N ILE A 707 29.14 5.82 -4.53
CA ILE A 707 30.16 6.52 -5.33
C ILE A 707 29.56 7.79 -5.95
N PHE A 708 28.36 7.71 -6.53
CA PHE A 708 27.70 8.86 -7.13
C PHE A 708 27.46 9.96 -6.10
N SER A 709 27.01 9.60 -4.89
CA SER A 709 26.78 10.53 -3.78
C SER A 709 28.07 11.21 -3.33
N VAL A 710 29.17 10.47 -3.21
CA VAL A 710 30.49 11.01 -2.83
C VAL A 710 31.02 11.96 -3.90
N VAL A 711 30.91 11.60 -5.19
CA VAL A 711 31.33 12.45 -6.31
C VAL A 711 30.46 13.71 -6.39
N LEU A 712 29.14 13.60 -6.17
CA LEU A 712 28.23 14.75 -6.11
C LEU A 712 28.63 15.70 -4.97
N LEU A 713 28.82 15.17 -3.77
CA LEU A 713 29.25 15.96 -2.61
C LEU A 713 30.59 16.65 -2.87
N PHE A 714 31.54 15.94 -3.48
CA PHE A 714 32.84 16.49 -3.88
C PHE A 714 32.66 17.70 -4.82
N TYR A 715 31.84 17.58 -5.87
CA TYR A 715 31.56 18.71 -6.77
C TYR A 715 30.84 19.86 -6.07
N LEU A 716 29.90 19.60 -5.18
CA LEU A 716 29.19 20.65 -4.44
C LEU A 716 30.12 21.43 -3.51
N VAL A 717 31.00 20.73 -2.77
CA VAL A 717 31.98 21.36 -1.88
C VAL A 717 32.96 22.22 -2.68
N ARG A 718 33.42 21.73 -3.83
CA ARG A 718 34.37 22.46 -4.69
C ARG A 718 33.73 23.64 -5.40
N LYS A 719 32.49 23.48 -5.89
CA LYS A 719 31.68 24.59 -6.44
C LYS A 719 31.47 25.68 -5.38
N ARG A 720 31.19 25.32 -4.13
CA ARG A 720 31.08 26.28 -3.00
C ARG A 720 32.40 27.00 -2.69
N ARG A 721 33.55 26.39 -3.02
CA ARG A 721 34.88 27.00 -2.94
C ARG A 721 35.28 27.75 -4.21
N ASN A 722 34.35 27.98 -5.14
CA ASN A 722 34.59 28.59 -6.46
C ASN A 722 35.60 27.82 -7.34
N ILE A 723 35.73 26.51 -7.13
CA ILE A 723 36.55 25.64 -7.97
C ILE A 723 35.64 24.84 -8.90
N ASN A 724 35.67 25.16 -10.20
CA ASN A 724 34.86 24.51 -11.22
C ASN A 724 35.66 23.40 -11.94
N ASP A 725 35.56 22.15 -11.46
CA ASP A 725 36.30 21.01 -12.03
C ASP A 725 35.79 20.57 -13.41
N ILE A 726 34.49 20.74 -13.64
CA ILE A 726 33.80 20.34 -14.88
C ILE A 726 33.02 21.53 -15.46
N PRO A 727 32.79 21.56 -16.78
CA PRO A 727 31.98 22.59 -17.41
C PRO A 727 30.57 22.65 -16.80
N PRO A 728 29.94 23.84 -16.72
CA PRO A 728 28.62 24.00 -16.13
C PRO A 728 27.57 23.04 -16.69
N VAL A 729 27.58 22.79 -18.00
CA VAL A 729 26.64 21.87 -18.66
C VAL A 729 26.75 20.43 -18.13
N VAL A 730 27.97 19.94 -17.92
CA VAL A 730 28.21 18.58 -17.39
C VAL A 730 27.84 18.51 -15.92
N PHE A 731 28.10 19.57 -15.16
CA PHE A 731 27.65 19.67 -13.77
C PHE A 731 26.13 19.65 -13.66
N GLU A 732 25.42 20.46 -14.45
CA GLU A 732 23.95 20.51 -14.44
C GLU A 732 23.34 19.17 -14.86
N GLN A 733 23.93 18.48 -15.83
CA GLN A 733 23.53 17.11 -16.19
C GLN A 733 23.68 16.15 -15.00
N TYR A 734 24.84 16.16 -14.34
CA TYR A 734 25.11 15.29 -13.19
C TYR A 734 24.20 15.61 -11.99
N TRP A 735 23.97 16.90 -11.72
CA TRP A 735 23.04 17.38 -10.69
C TRP A 735 21.61 16.95 -10.97
N THR A 736 21.11 17.18 -12.20
CA THR A 736 19.75 16.79 -12.61
C THR A 736 19.56 15.28 -12.56
N SER A 737 20.59 14.52 -12.93
CA SER A 737 20.58 13.06 -12.82
C SER A 737 20.48 12.60 -11.36
N GLY A 738 21.19 13.26 -10.45
CA GLY A 738 21.05 13.03 -9.01
C GLY A 738 19.64 13.35 -8.52
N LEU A 739 19.11 14.52 -8.89
CA LEU A 739 17.76 14.94 -8.51
C LEU A 739 16.68 13.96 -8.97
N VAL A 740 16.77 13.42 -10.18
CA VAL A 740 15.75 12.52 -10.72
C VAL A 740 15.98 11.08 -10.25
N LEU A 741 17.20 10.56 -10.39
CA LEU A 741 17.49 9.14 -10.17
C LEU A 741 17.70 8.80 -8.70
N MET A 742 18.42 9.63 -7.92
CA MET A 742 18.60 9.35 -6.49
C MET A 742 17.34 9.62 -5.69
N VAL A 743 16.62 10.71 -5.98
CA VAL A 743 15.34 10.98 -5.31
C VAL A 743 14.32 9.93 -5.71
N GLY A 744 14.26 9.54 -6.99
CA GLY A 744 13.41 8.45 -7.46
C GLY A 744 13.69 7.13 -6.74
N TRP A 745 14.96 6.75 -6.62
CA TRP A 745 15.38 5.57 -5.86
C TRP A 745 15.01 5.68 -4.37
N SER A 746 15.31 6.82 -3.74
CA SER A 746 15.07 7.06 -2.31
C SER A 746 13.58 7.05 -1.97
N ALA A 747 12.77 7.69 -2.80
CA ALA A 747 11.31 7.72 -2.67
C ALA A 747 10.73 6.30 -2.73
N HIS A 748 11.22 5.45 -3.64
CA HIS A 748 10.75 4.07 -3.77
C HIS A 748 11.43 3.07 -2.82
N TYR A 749 12.29 3.53 -1.91
CA TYR A 749 12.99 2.66 -0.97
C TYR A 749 12.72 2.99 0.49
N PHE A 750 12.90 4.25 0.91
CA PHE A 750 12.84 4.64 2.31
C PHE A 750 11.46 4.51 2.98
N PRO A 751 10.31 4.74 2.31
CA PRO A 751 9.01 4.58 2.95
C PRO A 751 8.77 3.20 3.53
N TYR A 752 9.39 2.16 2.98
CA TYR A 752 9.23 0.79 3.46
C TYR A 752 9.84 0.56 4.86
N PHE A 753 10.77 1.41 5.31
CA PHE A 753 11.28 1.33 6.69
C PHE A 753 10.27 1.82 7.73
N LEU A 754 9.26 2.58 7.31
CA LEU A 754 8.21 3.11 8.18
C LEU A 754 7.01 2.15 8.30
N LEU A 755 7.00 1.06 7.52
CA LEU A 755 5.90 0.09 7.50
C LEU A 755 6.22 -1.08 8.43
N SER A 756 5.36 -1.32 9.42
CA SER A 756 5.46 -2.41 10.39
C SER A 756 4.64 -3.64 9.97
N ARG A 757 4.83 -4.12 8.74
CA ARG A 757 4.11 -5.27 8.16
C ARG A 757 5.07 -6.22 7.43
N VAL A 758 4.58 -7.38 7.01
CA VAL A 758 5.35 -8.28 6.15
C VAL A 758 5.65 -7.62 4.80
N LEU A 759 6.93 -7.67 4.42
CA LEU A 759 7.44 -7.16 3.16
C LEU A 759 8.29 -8.23 2.46
N PHE A 760 8.34 -8.11 1.15
CA PHE A 760 9.03 -9.05 0.26
C PHE A 760 9.99 -8.31 -0.67
N LEU A 761 10.97 -9.02 -1.20
CA LEU A 761 11.98 -8.46 -2.11
C LEU A 761 11.36 -7.75 -3.34
N HIS A 762 10.21 -8.21 -3.84
CA HIS A 762 9.56 -7.59 -4.99
C HIS A 762 9.13 -6.13 -4.73
N HIS A 763 8.94 -5.71 -3.47
CA HIS A 763 8.63 -4.32 -3.11
C HIS A 763 9.75 -3.33 -3.47
N TYR A 764 10.99 -3.83 -3.58
CA TYR A 764 12.16 -3.03 -3.98
C TYR A 764 12.29 -2.83 -5.50
N LEU A 765 11.62 -3.67 -6.32
CA LEU A 765 11.79 -3.66 -7.77
C LEU A 765 11.43 -2.32 -8.44
N PRO A 766 10.43 -1.54 -7.99
CA PRO A 766 10.21 -0.20 -8.51
C PRO A 766 11.41 0.74 -8.32
N ALA A 767 12.20 0.59 -7.26
CA ALA A 767 13.42 1.37 -7.03
C ALA A 767 14.61 0.88 -7.87
N LEU A 768 14.59 -0.38 -8.34
CA LEU A 768 15.74 -1.04 -8.92
C LEU A 768 16.21 -0.42 -10.26
N PRO A 769 15.35 -0.10 -11.25
CA PRO A 769 15.83 0.54 -12.47
C PRO A 769 16.43 1.94 -12.26
N PHE A 770 16.00 2.73 -11.26
CA PHE A 770 16.70 3.97 -10.88
C PHE A 770 18.15 3.70 -10.48
N LYS A 771 18.38 2.63 -9.71
CA LYS A 771 19.73 2.19 -9.33
C LYS A 771 20.58 1.83 -10.55
N PHE A 772 20.02 1.14 -11.53
CA PHE A 772 20.73 0.78 -12.77
C PHE A 772 21.00 1.97 -13.69
N MET A 773 20.06 2.90 -13.81
CA MET A 773 20.27 4.16 -14.54
C MET A 773 21.38 5.00 -13.90
N LEU A 774 21.41 5.07 -12.56
CA LEU A 774 22.47 5.78 -11.83
C LEU A 774 23.83 5.12 -12.01
N LEU A 775 23.89 3.78 -12.02
CA LEU A 775 25.12 3.05 -12.34
C LEU A 775 25.58 3.36 -13.78
N ALA A 776 24.68 3.37 -14.76
CA ALA A 776 24.99 3.73 -16.14
C ALA A 776 25.48 5.19 -16.25
N ALA A 777 24.88 6.11 -15.50
CA ALA A 777 25.31 7.51 -15.41
C ALA A 777 26.75 7.62 -14.88
N LEU A 778 27.14 6.81 -13.89
CA LEU A 778 28.52 6.74 -13.42
C LEU A 778 29.49 6.23 -14.50
N PHE A 779 29.10 5.21 -15.26
CA PHE A 779 29.93 4.71 -16.36
C PHE A 779 30.12 5.75 -17.47
N ASP A 780 29.07 6.51 -17.82
CA ASP A 780 29.16 7.59 -18.80
C ASP A 780 30.03 8.75 -18.28
N HIS A 781 29.91 9.09 -16.99
CA HIS A 781 30.76 10.11 -16.33
C HIS A 781 32.23 9.68 -16.21
N GLY A 782 32.49 8.40 -15.94
CA GLY A 782 33.86 7.85 -15.97
C GLY A 782 34.46 7.89 -17.37
N TYR A 783 33.65 7.63 -18.41
CA TYR A 783 34.07 7.77 -19.80
C TYR A 783 34.40 9.22 -20.16
N TYR A 784 33.63 10.18 -19.64
CA TYR A 784 33.93 11.61 -19.77
C TYR A 784 35.34 11.95 -19.24
N TRP A 785 35.68 11.48 -18.03
CA TRP A 785 37.01 11.69 -17.44
C TRP A 785 38.13 10.95 -18.16
N ALA A 786 37.88 9.71 -18.61
CA ALA A 786 38.86 8.94 -19.39
C ALA A 786 39.25 9.67 -20.70
N ASN A 787 38.29 10.30 -21.38
CA ASN A 787 38.56 11.10 -22.58
C ASN A 787 39.31 12.41 -22.29
N ARG A 788 39.20 12.95 -21.07
CA ARG A 788 39.80 14.23 -20.67
C ARG A 788 41.17 14.05 -20.01
N CYS A 789 41.60 12.81 -19.78
CA CYS A 789 42.92 12.50 -19.27
C CYS A 789 44.00 12.96 -20.27
N LYS A 790 44.89 13.86 -19.82
CA LYS A 790 45.96 14.42 -20.67
C LYS A 790 47.09 13.42 -20.92
N TRP A 791 47.23 12.40 -20.07
CA TRP A 791 48.24 11.35 -20.19
C TRP A 791 47.71 10.20 -21.05
N TYR A 792 48.33 9.98 -22.20
CA TYR A 792 48.00 8.91 -23.16
C TYR A 792 46.48 8.75 -23.42
N PRO A 793 45.79 9.78 -23.96
CA PRO A 793 44.33 9.83 -24.04
C PRO A 793 43.70 8.67 -24.83
N LYS A 794 44.36 8.21 -25.90
CA LYS A 794 43.90 7.04 -26.67
C LYS A 794 43.97 5.75 -25.87
N LEU A 795 45.06 5.54 -25.12
CA LEU A 795 45.26 4.35 -24.31
C LEU A 795 44.29 4.31 -23.13
N MET A 796 44.13 5.43 -22.40
CA MET A 796 43.18 5.51 -21.28
C MET A 796 41.74 5.30 -21.72
N LYS A 797 41.36 5.83 -22.88
CA LYS A 797 40.06 5.59 -23.49
C LYS A 797 39.85 4.10 -23.82
N LEU A 798 40.80 3.46 -24.50
CA LEU A 798 40.72 2.04 -24.85
C LEU A 798 40.70 1.15 -23.61
N PHE A 799 41.52 1.47 -22.61
CA PHE A 799 41.55 0.77 -21.33
C PHE A 799 40.20 0.85 -20.62
N TYR A 800 39.63 2.06 -20.49
CA TYR A 800 38.33 2.24 -19.86
C TYR A 800 37.21 1.51 -20.64
N GLN A 801 37.22 1.59 -21.97
CA GLN A 801 36.27 0.84 -22.80
C GLN A 801 36.41 -0.68 -22.62
N GLY A 802 37.64 -1.18 -22.49
CA GLY A 802 37.91 -2.58 -22.16
C GLY A 802 37.36 -2.99 -20.79
N LEU A 803 37.50 -2.13 -19.78
CA LEU A 803 36.91 -2.37 -18.45
C LEU A 803 35.38 -2.40 -18.49
N VAL A 804 34.75 -1.46 -19.20
CA VAL A 804 33.28 -1.45 -19.36
C VAL A 804 32.82 -2.70 -20.12
N PHE A 805 33.54 -3.11 -21.16
CA PHE A 805 33.22 -4.34 -21.90
C PHE A 805 33.34 -5.58 -21.01
N LEU A 806 34.42 -5.71 -20.24
CA LEU A 806 34.61 -6.81 -19.29
C LEU A 806 33.49 -6.84 -18.23
N TYR A 807 33.10 -5.68 -17.72
CA TYR A 807 31.98 -5.56 -16.80
C TYR A 807 30.67 -6.01 -17.44
N CYS A 808 30.32 -5.51 -18.64
CA CYS A 808 29.12 -5.94 -19.35
C CYS A 808 29.13 -7.44 -19.68
N PHE A 809 30.30 -8.00 -20.02
CA PHE A 809 30.46 -9.44 -20.20
C PHE A 809 30.20 -10.21 -18.91
N SER A 810 30.69 -9.73 -17.76
CA SER A 810 30.40 -10.34 -16.45
C SER A 810 28.91 -10.31 -16.11
N VAL A 811 28.19 -9.24 -16.47
CA VAL A 811 26.73 -9.13 -16.32
C VAL A 811 26.02 -10.16 -17.20
N LEU A 812 26.45 -10.34 -18.45
CA LEU A 812 25.90 -11.32 -19.38
C LEU A 812 26.10 -12.75 -18.87
N VAL A 813 27.32 -13.10 -18.45
CA VAL A 813 27.64 -14.42 -17.89
C VAL A 813 26.79 -14.70 -16.65
N THR A 814 26.66 -13.73 -15.75
CA THR A 814 25.85 -13.90 -14.53
C THR A 814 24.35 -13.97 -14.81
N PHE A 815 23.84 -13.28 -15.83
CA PHE A 815 22.47 -13.47 -16.29
C PHE A 815 22.21 -14.93 -16.70
N PHE A 816 23.01 -15.48 -17.62
CA PHE A 816 22.86 -16.88 -18.04
C PHE A 816 23.13 -17.90 -16.93
N LEU A 817 23.99 -17.56 -15.97
CA LEU A 817 24.26 -18.40 -14.82
C LEU A 817 23.02 -18.65 -13.97
N PHE A 818 22.23 -17.60 -13.74
CA PHE A 818 21.03 -17.61 -12.90
C PHE A 818 19.72 -17.69 -13.70
N ALA A 819 19.78 -17.63 -15.03
CA ALA A 819 18.64 -17.81 -15.93
C ALA A 819 17.78 -19.05 -15.63
N PRO A 820 18.33 -20.23 -15.24
CA PRO A 820 17.49 -21.37 -14.86
C PRO A 820 16.49 -21.09 -13.74
N PHE A 821 16.84 -20.21 -12.78
CA PHE A 821 15.94 -19.77 -11.70
C PHE A 821 14.94 -18.70 -12.15
N ALA A 822 15.18 -18.05 -13.29
CA ALA A 822 14.27 -17.05 -13.85
C ALA A 822 13.22 -17.67 -14.78
N PHE A 823 13.65 -18.64 -15.60
CA PHE A 823 12.80 -19.31 -16.58
C PHE A 823 12.18 -20.62 -16.06
N GLY A 824 12.67 -21.16 -14.94
CA GLY A 824 12.27 -22.48 -14.44
C GLY A 824 12.81 -23.63 -15.29
N TYR A 825 13.76 -23.38 -16.19
CA TYR A 825 14.33 -24.36 -17.12
C TYR A 825 15.76 -23.97 -17.53
N PRO A 826 16.70 -24.93 -17.71
CA PRO A 826 16.57 -26.36 -17.43
C PRO A 826 16.59 -26.69 -15.93
N ALA A 827 16.13 -27.89 -15.57
CA ALA A 827 16.24 -28.38 -14.19
C ALA A 827 17.73 -28.53 -13.81
N LEU A 828 18.11 -28.02 -12.64
CA LEU A 828 19.48 -28.09 -12.14
C LEU A 828 19.69 -29.27 -11.20
N THR A 829 20.86 -29.89 -11.21
CA THR A 829 21.23 -30.90 -10.21
C THR A 829 21.54 -30.25 -8.86
N LYS A 830 21.46 -31.02 -7.76
CA LYS A 830 21.79 -30.54 -6.40
C LYS A 830 23.18 -29.88 -6.30
N PRO A 831 24.27 -30.46 -6.87
CA PRO A 831 25.58 -29.80 -6.89
C PRO A 831 25.56 -28.47 -7.65
N GLN A 832 24.83 -28.38 -8.76
CA GLN A 832 24.72 -27.17 -9.57
C GLN A 832 23.96 -26.04 -8.85
N ILE A 833 22.96 -26.38 -8.04
CA ILE A 833 22.23 -25.41 -7.20
C ILE A 833 23.14 -24.92 -6.08
N MET A 834 23.84 -25.82 -5.40
CA MET A 834 24.77 -25.46 -4.33
C MET A 834 25.90 -24.57 -4.82
N TRP A 835 26.45 -24.85 -6.00
CA TRP A 835 27.49 -24.00 -6.60
C TRP A 835 26.99 -22.59 -6.96
N ARG A 836 25.69 -22.40 -7.21
CA ARG A 836 25.07 -21.09 -7.47
C ARG A 836 24.64 -20.37 -6.18
N ARG A 837 24.72 -21.01 -5.02
CA ARG A 837 24.40 -20.40 -3.72
C ARG A 837 25.58 -19.56 -3.21
N TRP A 838 25.76 -18.37 -3.79
CA TRP A 838 26.88 -17.48 -3.44
C TRP A 838 26.76 -16.86 -2.05
N ARG A 839 25.56 -16.80 -1.47
CA ARG A 839 25.32 -16.37 -0.09
C ARG A 839 24.59 -17.45 0.67
N SER A 840 24.98 -17.66 1.93
CA SER A 840 24.32 -18.61 2.84
C SER A 840 22.83 -18.33 3.04
N HIS A 841 22.42 -17.06 2.98
CA HIS A 841 21.03 -16.63 3.18
C HIS A 841 20.16 -16.74 1.92
N TRP A 842 20.70 -17.25 0.81
CA TRP A 842 19.90 -17.58 -0.37
C TRP A 842 19.28 -18.96 -0.16
N ASP A 843 18.00 -18.95 0.13
CA ASP A 843 17.16 -20.14 0.34
C ASP A 843 16.75 -20.71 -1.03
N LEU A 844 17.74 -21.29 -1.74
CA LEU A 844 17.50 -22.03 -2.96
C LEU A 844 16.95 -23.42 -2.61
N LEU A 845 15.82 -23.77 -3.21
CA LEU A 845 15.14 -25.03 -2.89
C LEU A 845 15.91 -26.20 -3.50
N ILE A 846 16.10 -27.25 -2.71
CA ILE A 846 16.71 -28.51 -3.14
C ILE A 846 15.76 -29.62 -2.77
N ARG A 847 15.41 -30.44 -3.75
CA ARG A 847 14.68 -31.68 -3.48
C ARG A 847 15.66 -32.77 -3.04
N GLY A 848 15.27 -33.46 -1.97
CA GLY A 848 16.01 -34.56 -1.34
C GLY A 848 16.23 -35.73 -2.28
#